data_AF-A0A2K5C404-F1
#
_entry.id   AF-A0A2K5C404-F1
#
_cell.length_a   1.000
_cell.length_b   1.000
_cell.length_c   1.000
_cell.angle_alpha   90.00
_cell.angle_beta   90.00
_cell.angle_gamma   90.00
#
_symmetry.space_group_name_H-M   'P 1'
#
loop_
_entity.id
_entity.type
_entity.pdbx_description
1 polymer ?
#
loop_
_entity_poly.entity_id
_entity_poly.type
_entity_poly.pdbx_seq_one_letter_code
_entity_poly.pdbx_strand_id
1 'polypeptide(L)'
;VVLVFALSIGALVIYFIDSSNPIESCQNFYKDFTLQIDMAFNVFFLLYFGLRFIAANDKLWFWLEVNSVVDFFTVPPVFVSVYLNRSWLGLRFLRALRLIQFSEILQFLNILKTSNSIKLVNLLSIFISTWLTAAGFIHLVENSGDPWENFQNNQALTYWECVYLLMVTMSTVGYGDVYAKTTLGRLFMVFFILGGLAMFASYVPEIIELIGNRKKYGGSYSAVSGRKHIVVCGHITLESVSNFLKDFLHKDRDDVNVEIVFLHNISPNLELEALFKRHFTQVEFYQGSVLNPHDLARVKIESADACLILANKYCADPDAEDASNIMRVISIKNYHPKIRIITQMLQYHNKAHLLNIPSWNWKEGDDAICLAELKLGFIAQSCLAQGLSTMLANLFSMRSFIKIEEDTWQKYYLEGVSNEMYTEYLSSAFVGLSFPTVCELCFVKLKLLMIAIEYKSANRESRSILINPGNHLKIQEGTLGFFIASDAKEVKRAFFYCKACHDDITDPKRIKKCGCKRPKMSIYKRMRRACCFDCGRSERDCSCMSGRVRGNVDTLERAFPLSSVSVNDCSTSFRAFEDEQPSTLSPKKKQRNGGMRNSPNTSPKLMRHDPLLIPGNDQIDNMDSNVKKYDSTGMFHWCAPKDIEKVILTRSEAAMTVLSGHVVVCIFGDVSSALIGLRNLVMPLRASNFHYHELKHIVFVGSIEYLKREWETLHNFPKVSILPGTPLSRADLRAVNINLCDMCVILSANQNNIDDTSLQDKECILASLNIKSMQFDDSIGVLQANSQGFTPPGMDRSSPDNSPVHGMLRQPSITTGVNIPIITELVNDTNVQFLDQDDDDDPDTELYLTQPFACGTAFAVSVLDSLMSATYFNDNILTLIRTLVTGGATPELEALIAEENALRGGYSTPQTLANRDRCRVAQLALLDGPFADLGDGGCYGDLFCKALKTYNMLCFGIYRLRDAHLSTPSQCTKRYVITNPPYEFELVPTDLIFCLMQFDHNAGQSRASLSHSSHSSQSSSKKSSSVHSIPSTANRQNRPKSRESRDKQKKEQVFFHAF
;
A
#
# COMPACT_ATOMS: atom_id res chain seq x y z
N VAL A 1 19.47 -20.41 -53.93
CA VAL A 1 18.83 -20.76 -52.63
C VAL A 1 17.46 -21.39 -52.84
N VAL A 2 16.34 -20.65 -52.97
CA VAL A 2 14.96 -21.21 -53.01
C VAL A 2 14.78 -22.40 -53.96
N LEU A 3 15.26 -22.30 -55.21
CA LEU A 3 15.18 -23.41 -56.18
C LEU A 3 15.90 -24.68 -55.70
N VAL A 4 17.07 -24.56 -55.07
CA VAL A 4 17.84 -25.69 -54.54
C VAL A 4 17.02 -26.47 -53.50
N PHE A 5 16.30 -25.74 -52.64
CA PHE A 5 15.44 -26.33 -51.62
C PHE A 5 14.24 -27.06 -52.23
N ALA A 6 13.47 -26.38 -53.09
CA ALA A 6 12.29 -26.95 -53.72
C ALA A 6 12.63 -28.19 -54.57
N LEU A 7 13.72 -28.13 -55.34
CA LEU A 7 14.20 -29.25 -56.16
C LEU A 7 14.79 -30.38 -55.30
N SER A 8 15.36 -30.10 -54.12
CA SER A 8 15.85 -31.15 -53.21
C SER A 8 14.70 -31.95 -52.60
N ILE A 9 13.60 -31.27 -52.21
CA ILE A 9 12.37 -31.96 -51.81
C ILE A 9 11.79 -32.73 -53.00
N GLY A 10 11.72 -32.13 -54.19
CA GLY A 10 11.26 -32.81 -55.41
C GLY A 10 12.04 -34.10 -55.71
N ALA A 11 13.37 -34.05 -55.65
CA ALA A 11 14.24 -35.22 -55.89
C ALA A 11 14.12 -36.30 -54.80
N LEU A 12 13.75 -35.93 -53.57
CA LEU A 12 13.43 -36.86 -52.49
C LEU A 12 12.04 -37.50 -52.67
N VAL A 13 11.04 -36.73 -53.12
CA VAL A 13 9.70 -37.25 -53.47
C VAL A 13 9.78 -38.22 -54.65
N ILE A 14 10.63 -37.95 -55.66
CA ILE A 14 10.92 -38.92 -56.73
C ILE A 14 11.52 -40.21 -56.15
N TYR A 15 12.46 -40.13 -55.21
CA TYR A 15 12.97 -41.32 -54.53
C TYR A 15 11.86 -42.11 -53.78
N PHE A 16 10.93 -41.43 -53.13
CA PHE A 16 9.79 -42.10 -52.47
C PHE A 16 8.85 -42.80 -53.48
N ILE A 17 8.65 -42.23 -54.67
CA ILE A 17 7.90 -42.88 -55.76
C ILE A 17 8.69 -44.07 -56.32
N ASP A 18 9.98 -43.88 -56.60
CA ASP A 18 10.85 -44.95 -57.11
C ASP A 18 11.01 -46.11 -56.12
N SER A 19 10.91 -45.85 -54.81
CA SER A 19 11.10 -46.86 -53.77
C SER A 19 10.03 -47.95 -53.71
N SER A 20 8.89 -47.78 -54.40
CA SER A 20 7.90 -48.85 -54.60
C SER A 20 8.19 -49.76 -55.80
N ASN A 21 9.20 -49.44 -56.61
CA ASN A 21 9.61 -50.26 -57.76
C ASN A 21 10.71 -51.27 -57.37
N PRO A 22 10.91 -52.35 -58.15
CA PRO A 22 12.06 -53.24 -57.98
C PRO A 22 13.40 -52.49 -58.04
N ILE A 23 14.41 -52.98 -57.29
CA ILE A 23 15.73 -52.35 -57.11
C ILE A 23 16.38 -51.93 -58.43
N GLU A 24 16.23 -52.75 -59.46
CA GLU A 24 16.75 -52.51 -60.81
C GLU A 24 15.64 -52.80 -61.84
N SER A 25 15.40 -51.88 -62.79
CA SER A 25 14.38 -52.04 -63.83
C SER A 25 14.76 -51.33 -65.14
N CYS A 26 14.39 -51.90 -66.28
CA CYS A 26 14.64 -51.30 -67.59
C CYS A 26 13.58 -50.22 -67.90
N GLN A 27 14.01 -48.97 -68.03
CA GLN A 27 13.15 -47.81 -68.26
C GLN A 27 13.67 -47.04 -69.48
N ASN A 28 12.86 -46.97 -70.54
CA ASN A 28 13.20 -46.19 -71.74
C ASN A 28 12.99 -44.69 -71.44
N PHE A 29 14.05 -43.90 -71.55
CA PHE A 29 14.05 -42.47 -71.20
C PHE A 29 12.91 -41.67 -71.85
N TYR A 30 12.50 -42.00 -73.08
CA TYR A 30 11.43 -41.27 -73.78
C TYR A 30 10.01 -41.63 -73.32
N LYS A 31 9.85 -42.70 -72.52
CA LYS A 31 8.56 -43.14 -71.99
C LYS A 31 8.38 -42.85 -70.51
N ASP A 32 9.46 -42.81 -69.73
CA ASP A 32 9.38 -42.58 -68.28
C ASP A 32 9.52 -41.09 -67.92
N PHE A 33 8.45 -40.54 -67.36
CA PHE A 33 8.38 -39.14 -66.95
C PHE A 33 9.11 -38.87 -65.62
N THR A 34 9.25 -39.85 -64.72
CA THR A 34 9.99 -39.63 -63.46
C THR A 34 11.48 -39.46 -63.75
N LEU A 35 12.04 -40.31 -64.62
CA LEU A 35 13.43 -40.24 -65.05
C LEU A 35 13.75 -38.95 -65.83
N GLN A 36 12.81 -38.42 -66.62
CA GLN A 36 12.95 -37.13 -67.29
C GLN A 36 13.04 -35.96 -66.30
N ILE A 37 12.17 -35.93 -65.28
CA ILE A 37 12.20 -34.90 -64.24
C ILE A 37 13.46 -35.05 -63.37
N ASP A 38 13.81 -36.28 -62.99
CA ASP A 38 14.99 -36.54 -62.17
C ASP A 38 16.29 -36.15 -62.90
N MET A 39 16.39 -36.41 -64.20
CA MET A 39 17.49 -35.91 -65.04
C MET A 39 17.57 -34.38 -65.01
N ALA A 40 16.45 -33.66 -65.15
CA ALA A 40 16.42 -32.20 -65.07
C ALA A 40 16.86 -31.68 -63.69
N PHE A 41 16.44 -32.35 -62.61
CA PHE A 41 16.84 -32.01 -61.24
C PHE A 41 18.35 -32.25 -61.02
N ASN A 42 18.89 -33.37 -61.48
CA ASN A 42 20.31 -33.71 -61.29
C ASN A 42 21.25 -32.91 -62.20
N VAL A 43 20.80 -32.45 -63.38
CA VAL A 43 21.51 -31.42 -64.16
C VAL A 43 21.57 -30.09 -63.39
N PHE A 44 20.48 -29.67 -62.74
CA PHE A 44 20.50 -28.48 -61.87
C PHE A 44 21.45 -28.66 -60.67
N PHE A 45 21.46 -29.83 -60.02
CA PHE A 45 22.39 -30.10 -58.92
C PHE A 45 23.85 -30.12 -59.37
N LEU A 46 24.16 -30.63 -60.57
CA LEU A 46 25.52 -30.58 -61.13
C LEU A 46 26.00 -29.13 -61.33
N LEU A 47 25.14 -28.25 -61.84
CA LEU A 47 25.45 -26.83 -61.98
C LEU A 47 25.61 -26.14 -60.62
N TYR A 48 24.75 -26.45 -59.65
CA TYR A 48 24.86 -25.92 -58.29
C TYR A 48 26.13 -26.37 -57.59
N PHE A 49 26.49 -27.65 -57.68
CA PHE A 49 27.75 -28.21 -57.22
C PHE A 49 28.95 -27.49 -57.84
N GLY A 50 28.95 -27.27 -59.16
CA GLY A 50 30.01 -26.53 -59.86
C GLY A 50 30.17 -25.09 -59.36
N LEU A 51 29.07 -24.38 -59.12
CA LEU A 51 29.09 -23.03 -58.53
C LEU A 51 29.65 -23.03 -57.10
N ARG A 52 29.24 -24.00 -56.25
CA ARG A 52 29.81 -24.14 -54.89
C ARG A 52 31.30 -24.49 -54.92
N PHE A 53 31.72 -25.39 -55.81
CA PHE A 53 33.14 -25.74 -55.99
C PHE A 53 33.99 -24.54 -56.40
N ILE A 54 33.49 -23.67 -57.29
CA ILE A 54 34.19 -22.43 -57.66
C ILE A 54 34.28 -21.47 -56.46
N ALA A 55 33.18 -21.29 -55.71
CA ALA A 55 33.11 -20.37 -54.58
C ALA A 55 33.86 -20.83 -53.31
N ALA A 56 34.15 -22.13 -53.14
CA ALA A 56 34.84 -22.65 -51.97
C ALA A 56 36.30 -22.14 -51.86
N ASN A 57 36.71 -21.63 -50.69
CA ASN A 57 38.09 -21.15 -50.47
C ASN A 57 39.09 -22.32 -50.46
N ASP A 58 38.79 -23.39 -49.72
CA ASP A 58 39.52 -24.66 -49.75
C ASP A 58 38.77 -25.65 -50.63
N LYS A 59 39.44 -26.15 -51.68
CA LYS A 59 38.88 -27.14 -52.60
C LYS A 59 38.85 -28.54 -51.99
N LEU A 60 39.87 -28.93 -51.24
CA LEU A 60 39.95 -30.27 -50.64
C LEU A 60 38.90 -30.43 -49.54
N TRP A 61 38.73 -29.41 -48.69
CA TRP A 61 37.67 -29.42 -47.67
C TRP A 61 36.27 -29.52 -48.30
N PHE A 62 36.02 -28.77 -49.38
CA PHE A 62 34.74 -28.85 -50.10
C PHE A 62 34.46 -30.23 -50.71
N TRP A 63 35.48 -30.97 -51.18
CA TRP A 63 35.31 -32.34 -51.65
C TRP A 63 34.94 -33.34 -50.53
N LEU A 64 35.24 -33.02 -49.27
CA LEU A 64 34.90 -33.82 -48.08
C LEU A 64 33.62 -33.33 -47.37
N GLU A 65 33.02 -32.22 -47.80
CA GLU A 65 31.78 -31.69 -47.25
C GLU A 65 30.61 -32.65 -47.50
N VAL A 66 29.80 -32.95 -46.48
CA VAL A 66 28.69 -33.92 -46.56
C VAL A 66 27.75 -33.65 -47.74
N ASN A 67 27.44 -32.38 -48.03
CA ASN A 67 26.56 -32.04 -49.15
C ASN A 67 27.20 -32.34 -50.53
N SER A 68 28.53 -32.24 -50.64
CA SER A 68 29.28 -32.66 -51.83
C SER A 68 29.30 -34.19 -51.97
N VAL A 69 29.48 -34.91 -50.86
CA VAL A 69 29.39 -36.38 -50.82
C VAL A 69 28.01 -36.89 -51.27
N VAL A 70 26.93 -36.22 -50.85
CA VAL A 70 25.57 -36.51 -51.34
C VAL A 70 25.45 -36.26 -52.84
N ASP A 71 26.01 -35.16 -53.36
CA ASP A 71 26.00 -34.87 -54.80
C ASP A 71 26.77 -35.96 -55.59
N PHE A 72 27.93 -36.44 -55.11
CA PHE A 72 28.70 -37.51 -55.76
C PHE A 72 28.00 -38.87 -55.83
N PHE A 73 27.21 -39.23 -54.82
CA PHE A 73 26.48 -40.51 -54.83
C PHE A 73 25.07 -40.44 -55.45
N THR A 74 24.56 -39.25 -55.76
CA THR A 74 23.19 -39.09 -56.29
C THR A 74 23.13 -38.56 -57.72
N VAL A 75 24.10 -37.76 -58.17
CA VAL A 75 24.08 -37.13 -59.50
C VAL A 75 24.68 -38.04 -60.60
N PRO A 76 25.89 -38.60 -60.48
CA PRO A 76 26.47 -39.49 -61.51
C PRO A 76 25.62 -40.74 -61.84
N PRO A 77 25.02 -41.46 -60.88
CA PRO A 77 24.20 -42.64 -61.19
C PRO A 77 22.97 -42.33 -62.06
N VAL A 78 22.43 -41.12 -62.03
CA VAL A 78 21.29 -40.71 -62.88
C VAL A 78 21.74 -40.55 -64.34
N PHE A 79 22.93 -39.96 -64.59
CA PHE A 79 23.51 -39.91 -65.94
C PHE A 79 23.80 -41.32 -66.49
N VAL A 80 24.32 -42.22 -65.66
CA VAL A 80 24.54 -43.64 -66.02
C VAL A 80 23.20 -44.35 -66.29
N SER A 81 22.16 -44.07 -65.49
CA SER A 81 20.82 -44.63 -65.66
C SER A 81 20.18 -44.26 -66.99
N VAL A 82 20.30 -42.98 -67.40
CA VAL A 82 19.84 -42.50 -68.71
C VAL A 82 20.66 -43.13 -69.86
N TYR A 83 21.98 -43.23 -69.71
CA TYR A 83 22.86 -43.86 -70.72
C TYR A 83 22.53 -45.34 -70.95
N LEU A 84 22.26 -46.09 -69.87
CA LEU A 84 21.95 -47.53 -69.92
C LEU A 84 20.45 -47.84 -70.17
N ASN A 85 19.57 -46.82 -70.20
CA ASN A 85 18.10 -46.98 -70.20
C ASN A 85 17.60 -47.95 -69.12
N ARG A 86 18.17 -47.83 -67.92
CA ARG A 86 17.91 -48.70 -66.78
C ARG A 86 17.99 -47.90 -65.49
N SER A 87 16.97 -48.00 -64.65
CA SER A 87 16.95 -47.37 -63.34
C SER A 87 17.42 -48.34 -62.26
N TRP A 88 18.19 -47.80 -61.32
CA TRP A 88 18.66 -48.46 -60.12
C TRP A 88 18.35 -47.55 -58.93
N LEU A 89 17.70 -48.10 -57.91
CA LEU A 89 17.30 -47.36 -56.71
C LEU A 89 18.52 -46.95 -55.88
N GLY A 90 19.45 -47.88 -55.68
CA GLY A 90 20.79 -47.66 -55.12
C GLY A 90 20.84 -46.67 -53.96
N LEU A 91 21.79 -45.72 -54.04
CA LEU A 91 22.04 -44.71 -53.02
C LEU A 91 21.16 -43.44 -53.15
N ARG A 92 20.05 -43.48 -53.91
CA ARG A 92 19.14 -42.32 -54.08
C ARG A 92 18.59 -41.78 -52.75
N PHE A 93 18.50 -42.62 -51.70
CA PHE A 93 18.08 -42.20 -50.36
C PHE A 93 18.97 -41.12 -49.72
N LEU A 94 20.24 -41.01 -50.11
CA LEU A 94 21.15 -39.97 -49.60
C LEU A 94 20.65 -38.55 -49.91
N ARG A 95 19.71 -38.38 -50.85
CA ARG A 95 19.00 -37.12 -51.10
C ARG A 95 18.31 -36.57 -49.84
N ALA A 96 17.92 -37.43 -48.89
CA ALA A 96 17.34 -37.01 -47.60
C ALA A 96 18.31 -36.20 -46.73
N LEU A 97 19.63 -36.40 -46.86
CA LEU A 97 20.63 -35.59 -46.15
C LEU A 97 20.65 -34.12 -46.59
N ARG A 98 20.16 -33.77 -47.80
CA ARG A 98 20.02 -32.37 -48.22
C ARG A 98 19.03 -31.58 -47.35
N LEU A 99 18.17 -32.25 -46.58
CA LEU A 99 17.29 -31.58 -45.61
C LEU A 99 18.05 -30.91 -44.47
N ILE A 100 19.30 -31.29 -44.18
CA ILE A 100 20.15 -30.64 -43.15
C ILE A 100 20.33 -29.14 -43.46
N GLN A 101 20.44 -28.76 -44.74
CA GLN A 101 20.56 -27.36 -45.16
C GLN A 101 19.28 -26.52 -44.94
N PHE A 102 18.15 -27.10 -44.53
CA PHE A 102 16.88 -26.39 -44.42
C PHE A 102 16.91 -25.25 -43.38
N SER A 103 17.57 -25.46 -42.25
CA SER A 103 17.75 -24.44 -41.20
C SER A 103 18.56 -23.24 -41.71
N GLU A 104 19.64 -23.49 -42.46
CA GLU A 104 20.51 -22.49 -43.08
C GLU A 104 19.78 -21.71 -44.19
N ILE A 105 19.07 -22.43 -45.06
CA ILE A 105 18.29 -21.87 -46.18
C ILE A 105 17.20 -20.93 -45.66
N LEU A 106 16.49 -21.28 -44.59
CA LEU A 106 15.47 -20.41 -44.00
C LEU A 106 16.05 -19.18 -43.26
N GLN A 107 17.30 -19.25 -42.80
CA GLN A 107 18.03 -18.08 -42.28
C GLN A 107 18.42 -17.13 -43.41
N PHE A 108 18.95 -17.63 -44.54
CA PHE A 108 19.25 -16.79 -45.72
C PHE A 108 18.00 -16.10 -46.30
N LEU A 109 16.81 -16.68 -46.10
CA LEU A 109 15.52 -16.09 -46.48
C LEU A 109 14.93 -15.14 -45.42
N ASN A 110 15.64 -14.89 -44.31
CA ASN A 110 15.19 -14.08 -43.17
C ASN A 110 13.86 -14.54 -42.54
N ILE A 111 13.51 -15.83 -42.69
CA ILE A 111 12.28 -16.41 -42.13
C ILE A 111 12.51 -16.79 -40.65
N LEU A 112 13.64 -17.46 -40.36
CA LEU A 112 14.05 -17.75 -39.00
C LEU A 112 14.89 -16.60 -38.44
N LYS A 113 14.43 -15.99 -37.35
CA LYS A 113 15.04 -14.79 -36.74
C LYS A 113 15.41 -14.93 -35.27
N THR A 114 14.86 -15.92 -34.56
CA THR A 114 15.14 -16.13 -33.13
C THR A 114 15.98 -17.39 -32.94
N SER A 115 16.90 -17.37 -31.96
CA SER A 115 17.76 -18.52 -31.64
C SER A 115 16.95 -19.80 -31.44
N ASN A 116 15.85 -19.74 -30.68
CA ASN A 116 14.95 -20.87 -30.46
C ASN A 116 14.35 -21.42 -31.76
N SER A 117 13.92 -20.55 -32.69
CA SER A 117 13.38 -20.98 -33.99
C SER A 117 14.43 -21.64 -34.88
N ILE A 118 15.67 -21.12 -34.86
CA ILE A 118 16.81 -21.66 -35.61
C ILE A 118 17.19 -23.03 -35.03
N LYS A 119 17.32 -23.14 -33.70
CA LYS A 119 17.67 -24.37 -32.99
C LYS A 119 16.62 -25.47 -33.22
N LEU A 120 15.33 -25.13 -33.07
CA LEU A 120 14.21 -26.06 -33.29
C LEU A 120 14.21 -26.63 -34.71
N VAL A 121 14.30 -25.77 -35.74
CA VAL A 121 14.33 -26.23 -37.13
C VAL A 121 15.60 -27.02 -37.42
N ASN A 122 16.74 -26.66 -36.84
CA ASN A 122 17.99 -27.40 -37.02
C ASN A 122 17.92 -28.83 -36.45
N LEU A 123 17.43 -28.98 -35.21
CA LEU A 123 17.22 -30.29 -34.57
C LEU A 123 16.26 -31.16 -35.36
N LEU A 124 15.10 -30.61 -35.77
CA LEU A 124 14.14 -31.30 -36.62
C LEU A 124 14.75 -31.72 -37.97
N SER A 125 15.54 -30.85 -38.60
CA SER A 125 16.19 -31.14 -39.89
C SER A 125 17.20 -32.29 -39.79
N ILE A 126 18.04 -32.30 -38.76
CA ILE A 126 19.04 -33.36 -38.52
C ILE A 126 18.35 -34.67 -38.14
N PHE A 127 17.33 -34.63 -37.27
CA PHE A 127 16.56 -35.81 -36.86
C PHE A 127 15.88 -36.48 -38.06
N ILE A 128 15.10 -35.71 -38.84
CA ILE A 128 14.34 -36.21 -39.98
C ILE A 128 15.28 -36.69 -41.10
N SER A 129 16.34 -35.95 -41.42
CA SER A 129 17.30 -36.37 -42.45
C SER A 129 18.02 -37.66 -42.08
N THR A 130 18.44 -37.82 -40.82
CA THR A 130 19.14 -39.03 -40.37
C THR A 130 18.21 -40.23 -40.37
N TRP A 131 17.00 -40.10 -39.84
CA TRP A 131 15.99 -41.17 -39.82
C TRP A 131 15.61 -41.64 -41.23
N LEU A 132 15.30 -40.73 -42.15
CA LEU A 132 14.94 -41.07 -43.53
C LEU A 132 16.11 -41.68 -44.32
N THR A 133 17.35 -41.22 -44.07
CA THR A 133 18.56 -41.75 -44.71
C THR A 133 18.87 -43.16 -44.20
N ALA A 134 18.79 -43.38 -42.88
CA ALA A 134 18.97 -44.69 -42.27
C ALA A 134 17.91 -45.69 -42.74
N ALA A 135 16.65 -45.25 -42.88
CA ALA A 135 15.56 -46.05 -43.39
C ALA A 135 15.81 -46.48 -44.85
N GLY A 136 16.40 -45.59 -45.66
CA GLY A 136 16.78 -45.90 -47.04
C GLY A 136 17.97 -46.86 -47.16
N PHE A 137 18.91 -46.80 -46.21
CA PHE A 137 20.01 -47.75 -46.13
C PHE A 137 19.51 -49.16 -45.80
N ILE A 138 18.71 -49.34 -44.74
CA ILE A 138 18.17 -50.65 -44.38
C ILE A 138 17.19 -51.19 -45.45
N HIS A 139 16.43 -50.29 -46.11
CA HIS A 139 15.59 -50.64 -47.26
C HIS A 139 16.40 -51.18 -48.45
N LEU A 140 17.55 -50.57 -48.78
CA LEU A 140 18.42 -51.09 -49.83
C LEU A 140 18.99 -52.46 -49.44
N VAL A 141 19.46 -52.62 -48.19
CA VAL A 141 20.10 -53.84 -47.71
C VAL A 141 19.15 -55.03 -47.63
N GLU A 142 17.99 -54.88 -46.96
CA GLU A 142 17.04 -55.99 -46.79
C GLU A 142 16.45 -56.45 -48.13
N ASN A 143 16.08 -55.54 -49.03
CA ASN A 143 15.57 -55.93 -50.35
C ASN A 143 16.64 -56.53 -51.27
N SER A 144 17.91 -56.17 -51.11
CA SER A 144 19.01 -56.72 -51.92
C SER A 144 19.41 -58.12 -51.46
N GLY A 145 19.45 -58.38 -50.15
CA GLY A 145 20.01 -59.61 -49.57
C GLY A 145 21.54 -59.55 -49.41
N ASP A 146 22.09 -60.54 -48.71
CA ASP A 146 23.53 -60.66 -48.46
C ASP A 146 24.27 -61.25 -49.69
N PRO A 147 25.40 -60.67 -50.13
CA PRO A 147 26.17 -61.18 -51.27
C PRO A 147 26.69 -62.62 -51.12
N TRP A 148 27.00 -63.06 -49.89
CA TRP A 148 27.50 -64.43 -49.62
C TRP A 148 26.41 -65.51 -49.70
N GLU A 149 25.13 -65.14 -49.51
CA GLU A 149 23.98 -66.03 -49.71
C GLU A 149 23.48 -66.00 -51.17
N ASN A 150 24.29 -65.51 -52.12
CA ASN A 150 23.90 -65.25 -53.51
C ASN A 150 22.59 -64.44 -53.63
N PHE A 151 22.41 -63.47 -52.72
CA PHE A 151 21.22 -62.61 -52.61
C PHE A 151 19.89 -63.36 -52.38
N GLN A 152 19.92 -64.64 -51.98
CA GLN A 152 18.72 -65.46 -51.77
C GLN A 152 17.94 -65.14 -50.47
N ASN A 153 18.58 -64.49 -49.51
CA ASN A 153 17.99 -64.20 -48.19
C ASN A 153 17.34 -62.80 -48.10
N ASN A 154 16.90 -62.26 -49.24
CA ASN A 154 16.27 -60.95 -49.28
C ASN A 154 14.89 -60.93 -48.60
N GLN A 155 14.52 -59.75 -48.10
CA GLN A 155 13.24 -59.48 -47.47
C GLN A 155 12.59 -58.29 -48.18
N ALA A 156 11.47 -58.57 -48.87
CA ALA A 156 10.65 -57.55 -49.51
C ALA A 156 9.99 -56.64 -48.46
N LEU A 157 10.67 -55.55 -48.10
CA LEU A 157 10.15 -54.48 -47.25
C LEU A 157 9.93 -53.22 -48.09
N THR A 158 8.80 -52.56 -47.93
CA THR A 158 8.61 -51.21 -48.46
C THR A 158 9.43 -50.20 -47.66
N TYR A 159 9.77 -49.07 -48.28
CA TYR A 159 10.48 -47.98 -47.62
C TYR A 159 9.77 -47.51 -46.34
N TRP A 160 8.44 -47.49 -46.34
CA TRP A 160 7.63 -47.06 -45.20
C TRP A 160 7.64 -48.05 -44.03
N GLU A 161 7.74 -49.35 -44.28
CA GLU A 161 7.99 -50.36 -43.24
C GLU A 161 9.39 -50.21 -42.64
N CYS A 162 10.41 -49.86 -43.44
CA CYS A 162 11.74 -49.52 -42.93
C CYS A 162 11.74 -48.23 -42.09
N VAL A 163 11.00 -47.20 -42.50
CA VAL A 163 10.80 -45.95 -41.73
C VAL A 163 10.13 -46.24 -40.38
N TYR A 164 9.10 -47.09 -40.37
CA TYR A 164 8.41 -47.57 -39.16
C TYR A 164 9.35 -48.37 -38.24
N LEU A 165 10.06 -49.37 -38.78
CA LEU A 165 11.05 -50.20 -38.07
C LEU A 165 12.06 -49.33 -37.31
N LEU A 166 12.64 -48.31 -37.97
CA LEU A 166 13.62 -47.45 -37.32
C LEU A 166 13.01 -46.53 -36.26
N MET A 167 11.77 -46.06 -36.43
CA MET A 167 11.08 -45.27 -35.40
C MET A 167 10.77 -46.11 -34.16
N VAL A 168 10.24 -47.32 -34.33
CA VAL A 168 9.97 -48.29 -33.26
C VAL A 168 11.26 -48.72 -32.56
N THR A 169 12.38 -48.77 -33.28
CA THR A 169 13.70 -49.11 -32.72
C THR A 169 14.32 -47.94 -31.94
N MET A 170 14.36 -46.72 -32.52
CA MET A 170 15.00 -45.57 -31.87
C MET A 170 14.21 -45.05 -30.66
N SER A 171 12.90 -45.29 -30.61
CA SER A 171 12.05 -45.06 -29.43
C SER A 171 12.09 -46.21 -28.39
N THR A 172 12.91 -47.24 -28.61
CA THR A 172 13.07 -48.43 -27.74
C THR A 172 11.81 -49.29 -27.54
N VAL A 173 10.79 -49.15 -28.39
CA VAL A 173 9.52 -49.90 -28.27
C VAL A 173 9.64 -51.34 -28.77
N GLY A 174 10.34 -51.56 -29.90
CA GLY A 174 10.80 -52.89 -30.32
C GLY A 174 9.75 -54.00 -30.49
N TYR A 175 8.59 -53.73 -31.12
CA TYR A 175 7.48 -54.68 -31.24
C TYR A 175 7.84 -56.06 -31.84
N GLY A 176 8.83 -56.13 -32.75
CA GLY A 176 9.27 -57.38 -33.37
C GLY A 176 8.36 -57.92 -34.48
N ASP A 177 7.36 -57.14 -34.88
CA ASP A 177 6.48 -57.35 -36.03
C ASP A 177 7.24 -57.21 -37.37
N VAL A 178 8.06 -56.16 -37.48
CA VAL A 178 9.04 -55.95 -38.55
C VAL A 178 10.45 -56.02 -37.94
N TYR A 179 11.38 -56.70 -38.61
CA TYR A 179 12.79 -56.78 -38.21
C TYR A 179 13.70 -57.13 -39.39
N ALA A 180 14.99 -56.87 -39.24
CA ALA A 180 16.02 -57.19 -40.22
C ALA A 180 16.38 -58.69 -40.21
N LYS A 181 16.29 -59.36 -41.35
CA LYS A 181 16.71 -60.76 -41.52
C LYS A 181 18.12 -60.89 -42.07
N THR A 182 18.58 -59.96 -42.91
CA THR A 182 19.91 -60.03 -43.51
C THR A 182 21.02 -59.82 -42.47
N THR A 183 22.20 -60.37 -42.73
CA THR A 183 23.38 -60.26 -41.88
C THR A 183 23.89 -58.82 -41.87
N LEU A 184 23.95 -58.17 -43.04
CA LEU A 184 24.27 -56.75 -43.19
C LEU A 184 23.24 -55.85 -42.48
N GLY A 185 21.95 -56.15 -42.61
CA GLY A 185 20.87 -55.39 -41.99
C GLY A 185 20.94 -55.44 -40.47
N ARG A 186 21.16 -56.63 -39.90
CA ARG A 186 21.38 -56.80 -38.45
C ARG A 186 22.61 -56.07 -37.95
N LEU A 187 23.73 -56.12 -38.69
CA LEU A 187 24.95 -55.38 -38.34
C LEU A 187 24.69 -53.86 -38.34
N PHE A 188 23.98 -53.34 -39.34
CA PHE A 188 23.56 -51.95 -39.39
C PHE A 188 22.65 -51.58 -38.20
N MET A 189 21.66 -52.42 -37.88
CA MET A 189 20.75 -52.19 -36.75
C MET A 189 21.49 -52.09 -35.41
N VAL A 190 22.57 -52.84 -35.18
CA VAL A 190 23.40 -52.70 -33.97
C VAL A 190 24.03 -51.30 -33.88
N PHE A 191 24.64 -50.80 -34.96
CA PHE A 191 25.19 -49.44 -34.99
C PHE A 191 24.11 -48.36 -34.92
N PHE A 192 22.97 -48.57 -35.58
CA PHE A 192 21.83 -47.64 -35.55
C PHE A 192 21.16 -47.57 -34.18
N ILE A 193 21.10 -48.67 -33.41
CA ILE A 193 20.60 -48.65 -32.03
C ILE A 193 21.50 -47.76 -31.16
N LEU A 194 22.83 -47.90 -31.25
CA LEU A 194 23.77 -47.10 -30.46
C LEU A 194 23.69 -45.60 -30.78
N GLY A 195 23.69 -45.22 -32.07
CA GLY A 195 23.61 -43.81 -32.48
C GLY A 195 22.19 -43.22 -32.35
N GLY A 196 21.17 -43.99 -32.74
CA GLY A 196 19.77 -43.60 -32.75
C GLY A 196 19.19 -43.41 -31.36
N LEU A 197 19.57 -44.26 -30.39
CA LEU A 197 19.19 -44.08 -28.98
C LEU A 197 19.75 -42.76 -28.42
N ALA A 198 21.04 -42.47 -28.67
CA ALA A 198 21.68 -41.24 -28.23
C ALA A 198 21.04 -39.99 -28.89
N MET A 199 20.69 -40.07 -30.17
CA MET A 199 19.97 -38.99 -30.88
C MET A 199 18.55 -38.80 -30.35
N PHE A 200 17.78 -39.87 -30.16
CA PHE A 200 16.40 -39.80 -29.67
C PHE A 200 16.34 -39.25 -28.24
N ALA A 201 17.19 -39.76 -27.34
CA ALA A 201 17.25 -39.36 -25.93
C ALA A 201 17.73 -37.91 -25.72
N SER A 202 18.44 -37.31 -26.68
CA SER A 202 18.90 -35.91 -26.60
C SER A 202 17.98 -34.94 -27.35
N TYR A 203 17.62 -35.23 -28.61
CA TYR A 203 16.90 -34.26 -29.45
C TYR A 203 15.40 -34.20 -29.12
N VAL A 204 14.75 -35.31 -28.74
CA VAL A 204 13.30 -35.31 -28.49
C VAL A 204 12.92 -34.46 -27.26
N PRO A 205 13.58 -34.56 -26.10
CA PRO A 205 13.32 -33.67 -24.96
C PRO A 205 13.56 -32.19 -25.31
N GLU A 206 14.64 -31.87 -26.02
CA GLU A 206 14.98 -30.49 -26.40
C GLU A 206 13.97 -29.88 -27.39
N ILE A 207 13.48 -30.67 -28.35
CA ILE A 207 12.39 -30.26 -29.26
C ILE A 207 11.09 -30.00 -28.46
N ILE A 208 10.78 -30.86 -27.48
CA ILE A 208 9.59 -30.68 -26.62
C ILE A 208 9.72 -29.41 -25.76
N GLU A 209 10.88 -29.13 -25.18
CA GLU A 209 11.13 -27.90 -24.40
C GLU A 209 10.96 -26.64 -25.27
N LEU A 210 11.58 -26.62 -26.45
CA LEU A 210 11.51 -25.48 -27.38
C LEU A 210 10.08 -25.21 -27.89
N ILE A 211 9.24 -26.24 -28.02
CA ILE A 211 7.82 -26.11 -28.38
C ILE A 211 6.96 -25.74 -27.15
N GLY A 212 7.30 -26.27 -25.98
CA GLY A 212 6.57 -26.10 -24.72
C GLY A 212 6.76 -24.73 -24.06
N ASN A 213 7.83 -24.00 -24.39
CA ASN A 213 8.15 -22.67 -23.84
C ASN A 213 7.26 -21.53 -24.40
N ARG A 214 5.94 -21.77 -24.45
CA ARG A 214 4.92 -20.74 -24.71
C ARG A 214 4.58 -20.04 -23.39
N LYS A 215 4.75 -18.71 -23.33
CA LYS A 215 4.35 -17.92 -22.16
C LYS A 215 2.84 -18.02 -21.93
N LYS A 216 2.45 -18.82 -20.94
CA LYS A 216 1.07 -19.05 -20.48
C LYS A 216 0.29 -17.74 -20.23
N TYR A 217 0.98 -16.73 -19.70
CA TYR A 217 0.44 -15.40 -19.37
C TYR A 217 0.84 -14.33 -20.39
N GLY A 218 0.94 -14.73 -21.67
CA GLY A 218 1.02 -13.83 -22.82
C GLY A 218 -0.36 -13.22 -23.16
N GLY A 219 -0.58 -12.88 -24.43
CA GLY A 219 -1.84 -12.27 -24.86
C GLY A 219 -2.02 -10.82 -24.38
N SER A 220 -3.19 -10.24 -24.62
CA SER A 220 -3.55 -8.85 -24.28
C SER A 220 -4.95 -8.77 -23.69
N TYR A 221 -5.13 -7.89 -22.70
CA TYR A 221 -6.43 -7.62 -22.10
C TYR A 221 -7.43 -7.10 -23.14
N SER A 222 -8.65 -7.63 -23.08
CA SER A 222 -9.71 -7.41 -24.07
C SER A 222 -10.83 -6.55 -23.47
N ALA A 223 -10.61 -5.23 -23.45
CA ALA A 223 -11.48 -4.27 -22.77
C ALA A 223 -12.98 -4.42 -23.10
N VAL A 224 -13.77 -4.77 -22.08
CA VAL A 224 -15.22 -4.99 -22.20
C VAL A 224 -15.96 -3.66 -22.15
N SER A 225 -16.73 -3.34 -23.19
CA SER A 225 -17.48 -2.08 -23.27
C SER A 225 -18.49 -1.95 -22.12
N GLY A 226 -18.41 -0.85 -21.37
CA GLY A 226 -19.27 -0.58 -20.21
C GLY A 226 -18.73 -1.09 -18.88
N ARG A 227 -17.62 -1.85 -18.86
CA ARG A 227 -16.84 -2.14 -17.65
C ARG A 227 -15.62 -1.23 -17.58
N LYS A 228 -15.16 -0.97 -16.36
CA LYS A 228 -13.86 -0.34 -16.10
C LYS A 228 -12.85 -1.43 -15.76
N HIS A 229 -11.56 -1.14 -15.90
CA HIS A 229 -10.51 -1.98 -15.31
C HIS A 229 -9.44 -1.12 -14.63
N ILE A 230 -8.78 -1.71 -13.63
CA ILE A 230 -7.56 -1.18 -13.03
C ILE A 230 -6.37 -2.07 -13.39
N VAL A 231 -5.19 -1.46 -13.49
CA VAL A 231 -3.93 -2.20 -13.65
C VAL A 231 -3.20 -2.23 -12.31
N VAL A 232 -2.86 -3.41 -11.82
CA VAL A 232 -2.10 -3.58 -10.56
C VAL A 232 -0.70 -4.09 -10.91
N CYS A 233 0.33 -3.41 -10.40
CA CYS A 233 1.74 -3.73 -10.66
C CYS A 233 2.60 -3.48 -9.41
N GLY A 234 3.93 -3.62 -9.55
CA GLY A 234 4.87 -3.51 -8.45
C GLY A 234 5.18 -4.90 -7.87
N HIS A 235 5.28 -5.00 -6.55
CA HIS A 235 5.52 -6.26 -5.85
C HIS A 235 4.23 -7.09 -5.76
N ILE A 236 4.15 -8.19 -6.52
CA ILE A 236 2.96 -9.05 -6.61
C ILE A 236 3.29 -10.44 -6.05
N THR A 237 2.70 -10.78 -4.91
CA THR A 237 2.88 -12.01 -4.12
C THR A 237 1.55 -12.51 -3.55
N LEU A 238 1.52 -13.72 -2.98
CA LEU A 238 0.29 -14.30 -2.42
C LEU A 238 -0.32 -13.42 -1.31
N GLU A 239 0.48 -12.97 -0.36
CA GLU A 239 0.07 -12.08 0.76
C GLU A 239 -0.51 -10.76 0.25
N SER A 240 0.28 -10.01 -0.53
CA SER A 240 -0.10 -8.69 -1.05
C SER A 240 -1.36 -8.73 -1.91
N VAL A 241 -1.51 -9.75 -2.76
CA VAL A 241 -2.72 -9.95 -3.58
C VAL A 241 -3.90 -10.45 -2.75
N SER A 242 -3.68 -11.33 -1.77
CA SER A 242 -4.74 -11.81 -0.87
C SER A 242 -5.39 -10.65 -0.10
N ASN A 243 -4.57 -9.82 0.57
CA ASN A 243 -5.04 -8.66 1.33
C ASN A 243 -5.76 -7.67 0.40
N PHE A 244 -5.16 -7.34 -0.74
CA PHE A 244 -5.77 -6.43 -1.71
C PHE A 244 -7.11 -6.94 -2.25
N LEU A 245 -7.21 -8.23 -2.63
CA LEU A 245 -8.46 -8.79 -3.15
C LEU A 245 -9.55 -8.94 -2.07
N LYS A 246 -9.19 -9.28 -0.82
CA LYS A 246 -10.13 -9.30 0.32
C LYS A 246 -10.85 -7.96 0.47
N ASP A 247 -10.10 -6.86 0.51
CA ASP A 247 -10.67 -5.51 0.67
C ASP A 247 -11.31 -4.97 -0.61
N PHE A 248 -10.72 -5.19 -1.79
CA PHE A 248 -11.20 -4.59 -3.04
C PHE A 248 -12.49 -5.26 -3.55
N LEU A 249 -12.57 -6.59 -3.47
CA LEU A 249 -13.74 -7.38 -3.90
C LEU A 249 -14.70 -7.71 -2.74
N HIS A 250 -14.63 -6.97 -1.62
CA HIS A 250 -15.49 -7.21 -0.46
C HIS A 250 -16.97 -6.99 -0.78
N LYS A 251 -17.80 -7.97 -0.40
CA LYS A 251 -19.25 -8.06 -0.66
C LYS A 251 -20.08 -6.84 -0.23
N ASP A 252 -19.58 -6.08 0.76
CA ASP A 252 -20.32 -4.96 1.38
C ASP A 252 -20.03 -3.62 0.66
N ARG A 253 -19.15 -3.60 -0.36
CA ARG A 253 -19.12 -2.52 -1.36
C ARG A 253 -20.32 -2.66 -2.30
N ASP A 254 -20.95 -1.55 -2.68
CA ASP A 254 -21.94 -1.54 -3.78
C ASP A 254 -21.29 -2.11 -5.08
N ASP A 255 -22.06 -2.82 -5.91
CA ASP A 255 -21.56 -3.55 -7.11
C ASP A 255 -20.84 -2.67 -8.16
N VAL A 256 -19.55 -2.38 -7.95
CA VAL A 256 -18.73 -1.65 -8.92
C VAL A 256 -18.16 -2.63 -9.95
N ASN A 257 -18.59 -2.51 -11.20
CA ASN A 257 -18.12 -3.34 -12.32
C ASN A 257 -16.69 -2.94 -12.76
N VAL A 258 -15.71 -3.30 -11.93
CA VAL A 258 -14.27 -3.09 -12.17
C VAL A 258 -13.56 -4.44 -12.26
N GLU A 259 -12.82 -4.64 -13.36
CA GLU A 259 -11.93 -5.80 -13.55
C GLU A 259 -10.50 -5.44 -13.12
N ILE A 260 -9.77 -6.43 -12.58
CA ILE A 260 -8.44 -6.24 -11.99
C ILE A 260 -7.40 -6.95 -12.87
N VAL A 261 -6.52 -6.17 -13.49
CA VAL A 261 -5.51 -6.67 -14.43
C VAL A 261 -4.13 -6.58 -13.80
N PHE A 262 -3.60 -7.71 -13.32
CA PHE A 262 -2.25 -7.78 -12.74
C PHE A 262 -1.17 -7.83 -13.84
N LEU A 263 -0.12 -7.01 -13.70
CA LEU A 263 1.03 -6.97 -14.60
C LEU A 263 2.34 -7.13 -13.82
N HIS A 264 2.98 -8.30 -13.95
CA HIS A 264 4.21 -8.64 -13.23
C HIS A 264 5.19 -9.44 -14.12
N ASN A 265 6.49 -9.29 -13.89
CA ASN A 265 7.52 -9.93 -14.74
C ASN A 265 7.75 -11.41 -14.36
N ILE A 266 7.63 -11.75 -13.09
CA ILE A 266 7.71 -13.12 -12.56
C ILE A 266 6.33 -13.77 -12.69
N SER A 267 6.28 -15.02 -13.18
CA SER A 267 5.07 -15.83 -13.25
C SER A 267 4.53 -16.18 -11.86
N PRO A 268 3.19 -16.27 -11.65
CA PRO A 268 2.62 -16.61 -10.36
C PRO A 268 3.03 -18.01 -9.90
N ASN A 269 3.13 -18.21 -8.59
CA ASN A 269 3.25 -19.55 -8.01
C ASN A 269 1.88 -20.28 -8.05
N LEU A 270 1.87 -21.57 -7.71
CA LEU A 270 0.65 -22.40 -7.81
C LEU A 270 -0.50 -21.93 -6.90
N GLU A 271 -0.17 -21.28 -5.78
CA GLU A 271 -1.14 -20.73 -4.81
C GLU A 271 -1.78 -19.46 -5.35
N LEU A 272 -0.98 -18.54 -5.90
CA LEU A 272 -1.46 -17.33 -6.57
C LEU A 272 -2.23 -17.67 -7.85
N GLU A 273 -1.84 -18.71 -8.58
CA GLU A 273 -2.68 -19.29 -9.64
C GLU A 273 -4.03 -19.81 -9.13
N ALA A 274 -4.08 -20.43 -7.95
CA ALA A 274 -5.32 -20.89 -7.36
C ALA A 274 -6.20 -19.72 -6.89
N LEU A 275 -5.60 -18.66 -6.34
CA LEU A 275 -6.29 -17.42 -5.97
C LEU A 275 -6.90 -16.73 -7.21
N PHE A 276 -6.14 -16.55 -8.29
CA PHE A 276 -6.67 -16.01 -9.54
C PHE A 276 -7.80 -16.88 -10.13
N LYS A 277 -7.71 -18.22 -10.04
CA LYS A 277 -8.79 -19.12 -10.48
C LYS A 277 -10.07 -19.01 -9.63
N ARG A 278 -9.99 -18.61 -8.36
CA ARG A 278 -11.18 -18.32 -7.51
C ARG A 278 -11.93 -17.07 -8.00
N HIS A 279 -11.22 -16.09 -8.54
CA HIS A 279 -11.78 -14.81 -9.02
C HIS A 279 -11.77 -14.67 -10.56
N PHE A 280 -11.94 -15.78 -11.27
CA PHE A 280 -11.76 -15.89 -12.73
C PHE A 280 -12.56 -14.88 -13.59
N THR A 281 -13.69 -14.37 -13.10
CA THR A 281 -14.54 -13.39 -13.81
C THR A 281 -14.21 -11.92 -13.50
N GLN A 282 -13.27 -11.67 -12.59
CA GLN A 282 -12.92 -10.36 -12.04
C GLN A 282 -11.41 -10.07 -12.14
N VAL A 283 -10.56 -11.10 -12.24
CA VAL A 283 -9.11 -10.99 -12.13
C VAL A 283 -8.41 -11.67 -13.31
N GLU A 284 -7.60 -10.90 -14.04
CA GLU A 284 -6.68 -11.41 -15.07
C GLU A 284 -5.22 -11.13 -14.69
N PHE A 285 -4.29 -11.96 -15.18
CA PHE A 285 -2.84 -11.79 -14.95
C PHE A 285 -2.06 -11.88 -16.27
N TYR A 286 -1.18 -10.92 -16.49
CA TYR A 286 -0.30 -10.83 -17.65
C TYR A 286 1.17 -10.75 -17.24
N GLN A 287 2.01 -11.62 -17.83
CA GLN A 287 3.45 -11.63 -17.55
C GLN A 287 4.17 -10.57 -18.39
N GLY A 288 4.65 -9.48 -17.78
CA GLY A 288 5.31 -8.35 -18.46
C GLY A 288 5.86 -7.32 -17.47
N SER A 289 6.39 -6.19 -17.96
CA SER A 289 6.90 -5.12 -17.10
C SER A 289 6.30 -3.77 -17.45
N VAL A 290 5.85 -3.00 -16.45
CA VAL A 290 5.39 -1.61 -16.66
C VAL A 290 6.48 -0.68 -17.18
N LEU A 291 7.76 -1.07 -17.12
CA LEU A 291 8.87 -0.34 -17.75
C LEU A 291 8.93 -0.52 -19.29
N ASN A 292 8.13 -1.44 -19.84
CA ASN A 292 8.05 -1.73 -21.27
C ASN A 292 6.74 -1.16 -21.86
N PRO A 293 6.79 -0.18 -22.79
CA PRO A 293 5.58 0.42 -23.35
C PRO A 293 4.73 -0.58 -24.16
N HIS A 294 5.31 -1.68 -24.65
CA HIS A 294 4.53 -2.74 -25.30
C HIS A 294 3.68 -3.54 -24.30
N ASP A 295 4.11 -3.68 -23.04
CA ASP A 295 3.31 -4.34 -22.00
C ASP A 295 2.20 -3.41 -21.48
N LEU A 296 2.47 -2.11 -21.37
CA LEU A 296 1.47 -1.09 -21.07
C LEU A 296 0.32 -1.07 -22.10
N ALA A 297 0.65 -1.09 -23.40
CA ALA A 297 -0.32 -1.20 -24.49
C ALA A 297 -1.07 -2.56 -24.52
N ARG A 298 -0.54 -3.58 -23.83
CA ARG A 298 -1.06 -4.94 -23.79
C ARG A 298 -2.06 -5.15 -22.66
N VAL A 299 -1.95 -4.39 -21.56
CA VAL A 299 -2.93 -4.32 -20.46
C VAL A 299 -3.92 -3.15 -20.59
N LYS A 300 -3.87 -2.42 -21.70
CA LYS A 300 -4.75 -1.27 -21.99
C LYS A 300 -4.71 -0.19 -20.91
N ILE A 301 -3.49 0.19 -20.51
CA ILE A 301 -3.30 1.30 -19.56
C ILE A 301 -3.92 2.61 -20.11
N GLU A 302 -3.98 2.78 -21.44
CA GLU A 302 -4.62 3.92 -22.10
C GLU A 302 -6.15 4.04 -21.90
N SER A 303 -6.81 2.99 -21.39
CA SER A 303 -8.24 3.00 -21.05
C SER A 303 -8.53 2.44 -19.65
N ALA A 304 -7.50 2.29 -18.81
CA ALA A 304 -7.64 1.90 -17.42
C ALA A 304 -8.11 3.10 -16.56
N ASP A 305 -8.88 2.83 -15.52
CA ASP A 305 -9.43 3.86 -14.63
C ASP A 305 -8.39 4.37 -13.63
N ALA A 306 -7.49 3.49 -13.17
CA ALA A 306 -6.33 3.79 -12.36
C ALA A 306 -5.25 2.72 -12.52
N CYS A 307 -4.01 3.07 -12.18
CA CYS A 307 -2.93 2.12 -11.95
C CYS A 307 -2.56 2.11 -10.46
N LEU A 308 -2.51 0.91 -9.87
CA LEU A 308 -2.11 0.70 -8.48
C LEU A 308 -0.70 0.07 -8.45
N ILE A 309 0.19 0.63 -7.64
CA ILE A 309 1.57 0.14 -7.47
C ILE A 309 1.78 -0.31 -6.03
N LEU A 310 1.98 -1.62 -5.85
CA LEU A 310 2.26 -2.26 -4.57
C LEU A 310 3.78 -2.29 -4.31
N ALA A 311 4.21 -2.04 -3.08
CA ALA A 311 5.61 -2.07 -2.68
C ALA A 311 5.93 -3.33 -1.86
N ASN A 312 7.17 -3.81 -1.93
CA ASN A 312 7.63 -4.82 -0.98
C ASN A 312 7.85 -4.17 0.39
N LYS A 313 6.96 -4.44 1.35
CA LYS A 313 7.04 -3.90 2.72
C LYS A 313 8.28 -4.37 3.50
N TYR A 314 8.86 -5.51 3.12
CA TYR A 314 9.91 -6.22 3.87
C TYR A 314 11.22 -6.34 3.05
N CYS A 315 11.51 -5.36 2.19
CA CYS A 315 12.74 -5.36 1.38
C CYS A 315 13.97 -4.91 2.19
N ALA A 316 15.13 -5.51 1.90
CA ALA A 316 16.41 -5.16 2.56
C ALA A 316 16.73 -3.66 2.54
N ASP A 317 16.54 -3.01 1.39
CA ASP A 317 16.75 -1.57 1.19
C ASP A 317 15.43 -0.89 0.73
N PRO A 318 14.75 -0.16 1.64
CA PRO A 318 13.54 0.59 1.31
C PRO A 318 13.72 1.71 0.27
N ASP A 319 14.89 2.35 0.21
CA ASP A 319 15.16 3.43 -0.74
C ASP A 319 15.29 2.88 -2.18
N ALA A 320 15.81 1.65 -2.34
CA ALA A 320 15.91 0.97 -3.62
C ALA A 320 14.55 0.50 -4.18
N GLU A 321 13.64 0.01 -3.34
CA GLU A 321 12.28 -0.36 -3.77
C GLU A 321 11.43 0.89 -4.05
N ASP A 322 11.58 1.96 -3.27
CA ASP A 322 10.96 3.27 -3.55
C ASP A 322 11.46 3.88 -4.86
N ALA A 323 12.77 3.88 -5.12
CA ALA A 323 13.33 4.30 -6.40
C ALA A 323 12.78 3.45 -7.57
N SER A 324 12.59 2.15 -7.35
CA SER A 324 11.95 1.24 -8.31
C SER A 324 10.48 1.62 -8.55
N ASN A 325 9.73 1.98 -7.52
CA ASN A 325 8.34 2.47 -7.63
C ASN A 325 8.27 3.80 -8.38
N ILE A 326 9.13 4.77 -8.07
CA ILE A 326 9.22 6.05 -8.79
C ILE A 326 9.49 5.81 -10.29
N MET A 327 10.38 4.87 -10.65
CA MET A 327 10.61 4.50 -12.05
C MET A 327 9.40 3.83 -12.72
N ARG A 328 8.62 3.03 -11.98
CA ARG A 328 7.33 2.48 -12.45
C ARG A 328 6.33 3.62 -12.74
N VAL A 329 6.17 4.59 -11.83
CA VAL A 329 5.33 5.80 -12.01
C VAL A 329 5.76 6.60 -13.25
N ILE A 330 7.06 6.89 -13.39
CA ILE A 330 7.61 7.66 -14.53
C ILE A 330 7.28 6.97 -15.86
N SER A 331 7.43 5.64 -15.95
CA SER A 331 7.13 4.91 -17.19
C SER A 331 5.66 5.01 -17.58
N ILE A 332 4.75 4.82 -16.61
CA ILE A 332 3.30 4.90 -16.82
C ILE A 332 2.88 6.32 -17.21
N LYS A 333 3.34 7.35 -16.48
CA LYS A 333 3.04 8.77 -16.79
C LYS A 333 3.64 9.24 -18.12
N ASN A 334 4.74 8.65 -18.57
CA ASN A 334 5.33 8.94 -19.88
C ASN A 334 4.52 8.30 -21.03
N TYR A 335 3.91 7.14 -20.80
CA TYR A 335 3.03 6.48 -21.78
C TYR A 335 1.63 7.13 -21.83
N HIS A 336 1.01 7.42 -20.69
CA HIS A 336 -0.30 8.09 -20.61
C HIS A 336 -0.37 9.06 -19.42
N PRO A 337 -0.08 10.37 -19.61
CA PRO A 337 0.01 11.34 -18.50
C PRO A 337 -1.24 11.48 -17.62
N LYS A 338 -2.43 11.26 -18.18
CA LYS A 338 -3.73 11.51 -17.53
C LYS A 338 -4.27 10.35 -16.69
N ILE A 339 -3.58 9.21 -16.60
CA ILE A 339 -4.04 8.10 -15.77
C ILE A 339 -3.83 8.43 -14.29
N ARG A 340 -4.81 8.12 -13.45
CA ARG A 340 -4.66 8.19 -12.00
C ARG A 340 -3.71 7.09 -11.52
N ILE A 341 -2.68 7.46 -10.75
CA ILE A 341 -1.75 6.49 -10.15
C ILE A 341 -1.83 6.56 -8.62
N ILE A 342 -2.00 5.39 -8.00
CA ILE A 342 -1.91 5.22 -6.55
C ILE A 342 -0.69 4.35 -6.28
N THR A 343 0.29 4.85 -5.52
CA THR A 343 1.52 4.10 -5.21
C THR A 343 1.74 4.01 -3.70
N GLN A 344 2.14 2.84 -3.23
CA GLN A 344 2.80 2.73 -1.92
C GLN A 344 4.21 3.33 -2.02
N MET A 345 4.65 3.98 -0.95
CA MET A 345 6.01 4.44 -0.72
C MET A 345 6.42 4.00 0.69
N LEU A 346 7.64 3.52 0.86
CA LEU A 346 8.15 3.07 2.16
C LEU A 346 8.61 4.27 2.98
N GLN A 347 9.44 5.14 2.39
CA GLN A 347 10.03 6.32 3.04
C GLN A 347 9.33 7.63 2.67
N TYR A 348 9.38 8.60 3.59
CA TYR A 348 8.73 9.90 3.41
C TYR A 348 9.54 10.86 2.52
N HIS A 349 10.88 10.80 2.52
CA HIS A 349 11.69 11.66 1.64
C HIS A 349 11.54 11.27 0.16
N ASN A 350 11.48 9.98 -0.16
CA ASN A 350 11.32 9.50 -1.55
C ASN A 350 10.01 9.98 -2.19
N LYS A 351 8.96 10.16 -1.38
CA LYS A 351 7.68 10.74 -1.79
C LYS A 351 7.82 12.10 -2.49
N ALA A 352 8.80 12.92 -2.08
CA ALA A 352 9.05 14.22 -2.69
C ALA A 352 9.46 14.12 -4.18
N HIS A 353 10.10 13.02 -4.59
CA HIS A 353 10.48 12.81 -5.99
C HIS A 353 9.28 12.64 -6.92
N LEU A 354 8.12 12.18 -6.42
CA LEU A 354 6.88 12.09 -7.19
C LEU A 354 6.33 13.48 -7.52
N LEU A 355 6.44 14.44 -6.59
CA LEU A 355 6.00 15.84 -6.79
C LEU A 355 6.83 16.57 -7.86
N ASN A 356 8.04 16.08 -8.17
CA ASN A 356 8.91 16.61 -9.22
C ASN A 356 8.57 16.06 -10.62
N ILE A 357 7.65 15.09 -10.74
CA ILE A 357 7.20 14.55 -12.03
C ILE A 357 6.15 15.52 -12.61
N PRO A 358 6.35 16.11 -13.81
CA PRO A 358 5.47 17.16 -14.33
C PRO A 358 4.05 16.68 -14.69
N SER A 359 3.86 15.36 -14.81
CA SER A 359 2.57 14.69 -15.06
C SER A 359 1.91 14.15 -13.78
N TRP A 360 2.47 14.41 -12.59
CA TRP A 360 1.89 14.00 -11.31
C TRP A 360 0.95 15.09 -10.78
N ASN A 361 -0.33 14.77 -10.66
CA ASN A 361 -1.38 15.71 -10.33
C ASN A 361 -2.29 15.18 -9.20
N TRP A 362 -1.93 15.54 -7.96
CA TRP A 362 -2.73 15.26 -6.76
C TRP A 362 -4.16 15.85 -6.80
N LYS A 363 -4.47 16.79 -7.72
CA LYS A 363 -5.83 17.31 -7.92
C LYS A 363 -6.70 16.42 -8.82
N GLU A 364 -6.10 15.48 -9.55
CA GLU A 364 -6.77 14.45 -10.37
C GLU A 364 -6.69 13.05 -9.70
N GLY A 365 -6.25 12.98 -8.44
CA GLY A 365 -6.22 11.76 -7.63
C GLY A 365 -4.91 10.97 -7.69
N ASP A 366 -3.80 11.54 -8.18
CA ASP A 366 -2.50 10.87 -8.02
C ASP A 366 -2.08 10.87 -6.54
N ASP A 367 -2.09 9.69 -5.93
CA ASP A 367 -1.97 9.48 -4.49
C ASP A 367 -0.72 8.67 -4.12
N ALA A 368 0.06 9.16 -3.17
CA ALA A 368 1.26 8.50 -2.66
C ALA A 368 1.07 8.10 -1.18
N ILE A 369 0.81 6.82 -0.95
CA ILE A 369 0.58 6.25 0.39
C ILE A 369 1.93 5.93 1.02
N CYS A 370 2.48 6.84 1.81
CA CYS A 370 3.72 6.61 2.55
C CYS A 370 3.45 5.78 3.81
N LEU A 371 4.00 4.57 3.86
CA LEU A 371 3.80 3.64 4.98
C LEU A 371 4.48 4.14 6.26
N ALA A 372 5.72 4.65 6.19
CA ALA A 372 6.39 5.25 7.36
C ALA A 372 5.72 6.53 7.87
N GLU A 373 5.08 7.32 6.99
CA GLU A 373 4.28 8.51 7.38
C GLU A 373 3.06 8.10 8.20
N LEU A 374 2.31 7.11 7.70
CA LEU A 374 1.05 6.68 8.31
C LEU A 374 1.29 5.80 9.55
N LYS A 375 2.17 4.80 9.48
CA LYS A 375 2.52 3.89 10.59
C LYS A 375 2.92 4.67 11.85
N LEU A 376 3.95 5.51 11.72
CA LEU A 376 4.43 6.33 12.83
C LEU A 376 3.42 7.40 13.25
N GLY A 377 2.63 7.92 12.31
CA GLY A 377 1.55 8.86 12.61
C GLY A 377 0.42 8.24 13.45
N PHE A 378 -0.04 7.03 13.12
CA PHE A 378 -1.08 6.33 13.90
C PHE A 378 -0.59 6.03 15.32
N ILE A 379 0.67 5.58 15.45
CA ILE A 379 1.33 5.38 16.74
C ILE A 379 1.46 6.70 17.52
N ALA A 380 1.84 7.80 16.85
CA ALA A 380 1.93 9.13 17.45
C ALA A 380 0.58 9.64 17.98
N GLN A 381 -0.52 9.41 17.26
CA GLN A 381 -1.85 9.76 17.76
C GLN A 381 -2.30 8.84 18.91
N SER A 382 -1.94 7.55 18.90
CA SER A 382 -2.17 6.66 20.04
C SER A 382 -1.39 7.08 21.30
N CYS A 383 -0.25 7.76 21.16
CA CYS A 383 0.45 8.40 22.29
C CYS A 383 -0.30 9.61 22.88
N LEU A 384 -1.31 10.15 22.18
CA LEU A 384 -2.19 11.23 22.65
C LEU A 384 -3.52 10.67 23.19
N ALA A 385 -4.06 9.64 22.55
CA ALA A 385 -5.29 8.93 22.93
C ALA A 385 -5.16 7.43 22.60
N GLN A 386 -4.92 6.59 23.61
CA GLN A 386 -4.61 5.18 23.41
C GLN A 386 -5.76 4.44 22.73
N GLY A 387 -5.46 3.58 21.74
CA GLY A 387 -6.46 2.86 20.95
C GLY A 387 -6.93 3.59 19.67
N LEU A 388 -6.52 4.84 19.44
CA LEU A 388 -6.94 5.55 18.21
C LEU A 388 -6.41 4.87 16.93
N SER A 389 -5.21 4.30 16.96
CA SER A 389 -4.64 3.53 15.85
C SER A 389 -5.57 2.40 15.39
N THR A 390 -6.12 1.63 16.33
CA THR A 390 -7.11 0.57 16.10
C THR A 390 -8.41 1.14 15.55
N MET A 391 -8.93 2.22 16.16
CA MET A 391 -10.16 2.87 15.70
C MET A 391 -10.06 3.30 14.23
N LEU A 392 -8.97 3.97 13.87
CA LEU A 392 -8.77 4.47 12.52
C LEU A 392 -8.48 3.35 11.52
N ALA A 393 -7.72 2.32 11.89
CA ALA A 393 -7.50 1.14 11.05
C ALA A 393 -8.82 0.41 10.71
N ASN A 394 -9.73 0.30 11.69
CA ASN A 394 -11.04 -0.32 11.48
C ASN A 394 -11.93 0.48 10.52
N LEU A 395 -11.75 1.80 10.42
CA LEU A 395 -12.56 2.70 9.58
C LEU A 395 -12.23 2.68 8.07
N PHE A 396 -11.18 1.97 7.64
CA PHE A 396 -10.80 1.87 6.22
C PHE A 396 -10.48 0.46 5.69
N SER A 397 -10.47 -0.58 6.53
CA SER A 397 -10.64 -1.97 6.07
C SER A 397 -12.13 -2.27 5.86
N MET A 398 -12.49 -2.93 4.76
CA MET A 398 -13.87 -3.41 4.59
C MET A 398 -14.05 -4.69 5.39
N ARG A 399 -14.96 -4.73 6.38
CA ARG A 399 -15.14 -5.91 7.23
C ARG A 399 -16.59 -6.30 7.41
N SER A 400 -16.84 -7.59 7.24
CA SER A 400 -18.14 -8.22 7.46
C SER A 400 -18.55 -8.10 8.93
N PHE A 401 -19.72 -7.53 9.22
CA PHE A 401 -20.29 -7.58 10.57
C PHE A 401 -20.58 -9.04 10.97
N ILE A 402 -19.99 -9.47 12.09
CA ILE A 402 -20.22 -10.78 12.71
C ILE A 402 -21.09 -10.57 13.96
N LYS A 403 -22.25 -11.22 14.00
CA LYS A 403 -23.17 -11.15 15.14
C LYS A 403 -22.76 -12.16 16.21
N ILE A 404 -22.20 -11.69 17.32
CA ILE A 404 -22.05 -12.46 18.55
C ILE A 404 -23.33 -12.33 19.40
N GLU A 405 -23.84 -13.44 19.94
CA GLU A 405 -25.03 -13.44 20.81
C GLU A 405 -24.68 -13.42 22.30
N GLU A 406 -23.51 -13.94 22.66
CA GLU A 406 -22.98 -13.91 24.03
C GLU A 406 -22.53 -12.50 24.43
N ASP A 407 -22.64 -12.18 25.72
CA ASP A 407 -22.30 -10.85 26.23
C ASP A 407 -20.81 -10.73 26.55
N THR A 408 -19.98 -10.66 25.50
CA THR A 408 -18.52 -10.52 25.60
C THR A 408 -18.06 -9.14 25.15
N TRP A 409 -16.79 -8.78 25.42
CA TRP A 409 -16.20 -7.54 24.89
C TRP A 409 -16.20 -7.49 23.35
N GLN A 410 -16.04 -8.65 22.69
CA GLN A 410 -15.99 -8.76 21.23
C GLN A 410 -17.31 -8.32 20.56
N LYS A 411 -18.46 -8.60 21.18
CA LYS A 411 -19.79 -8.16 20.71
C LYS A 411 -19.86 -6.64 20.54
N TYR A 412 -19.43 -5.90 21.57
CA TYR A 412 -19.43 -4.43 21.56
C TYR A 412 -18.33 -3.85 20.66
N TYR A 413 -17.18 -4.51 20.57
CA TYR A 413 -16.12 -4.17 19.64
C TYR A 413 -16.57 -4.30 18.17
N LEU A 414 -17.24 -5.41 17.82
CA LEU A 414 -17.67 -5.71 16.44
C LEU A 414 -18.78 -4.79 15.91
N GLU A 415 -19.65 -4.27 16.78
CA GLU A 415 -20.56 -3.19 16.42
C GLU A 415 -19.76 -1.97 15.92
N GLY A 416 -18.68 -1.62 16.63
CA GLY A 416 -17.74 -0.57 16.23
C GLY A 416 -16.95 -0.88 14.94
N VAL A 417 -16.50 -2.13 14.75
CA VAL A 417 -15.78 -2.59 13.54
C VAL A 417 -16.61 -2.45 12.27
N SER A 418 -17.95 -2.57 12.36
CA SER A 418 -18.85 -2.47 11.19
C SER A 418 -19.03 -1.06 10.62
N ASN A 419 -18.27 -0.07 11.09
CA ASN A 419 -18.33 1.29 10.60
C ASN A 419 -17.16 1.60 9.67
N GLU A 420 -17.43 2.18 8.50
CA GLU A 420 -16.42 2.72 7.59
C GLU A 420 -16.55 4.25 7.41
N MET A 421 -15.54 4.83 6.77
CA MET A 421 -15.46 6.26 6.48
C MET A 421 -15.98 6.58 5.06
N TYR A 422 -16.99 7.45 4.98
CA TYR A 422 -17.70 7.77 3.74
C TYR A 422 -17.68 9.27 3.43
N THR A 423 -17.85 9.62 2.14
CA THR A 423 -17.99 11.01 1.69
C THR A 423 -19.30 11.21 0.92
N GLU A 424 -20.02 12.30 1.21
CA GLU A 424 -21.29 12.64 0.53
C GLU A 424 -21.60 14.14 0.57
N TYR A 425 -22.31 14.65 -0.43
CA TYR A 425 -22.67 16.07 -0.49
C TYR A 425 -23.81 16.41 0.45
N LEU A 426 -23.65 17.51 1.19
CA LEU A 426 -24.69 18.00 2.09
C LEU A 426 -25.91 18.53 1.33
N SER A 427 -27.10 18.23 1.82
CA SER A 427 -28.36 18.80 1.31
C SER A 427 -28.38 20.33 1.40
N SER A 428 -29.06 20.98 0.46
CA SER A 428 -29.36 22.42 0.49
C SER A 428 -30.13 22.85 1.75
N ALA A 429 -30.72 21.91 2.50
CA ALA A 429 -31.37 22.18 3.79
C ALA A 429 -30.39 22.53 4.93
N PHE A 430 -29.08 22.25 4.77
CA PHE A 430 -28.05 22.54 5.77
C PHE A 430 -27.29 23.85 5.50
N VAL A 431 -27.49 24.49 4.34
CA VAL A 431 -26.74 25.70 3.93
C VAL A 431 -27.06 26.86 4.89
N GLY A 432 -26.02 27.55 5.35
CA GLY A 432 -26.10 28.64 6.33
C GLY A 432 -26.17 28.20 7.80
N LEU A 433 -26.35 26.90 8.09
CA LEU A 433 -26.24 26.37 9.45
C LEU A 433 -24.77 26.25 9.89
N SER A 434 -24.55 26.27 11.21
CA SER A 434 -23.24 26.01 11.84
C SER A 434 -22.89 24.52 11.77
N PHE A 435 -21.61 24.17 11.61
CA PHE A 435 -21.17 22.77 11.60
C PHE A 435 -21.66 21.95 12.82
N PRO A 436 -21.53 22.39 14.09
CA PRO A 436 -22.07 21.66 15.24
C PRO A 436 -23.59 21.41 15.17
N THR A 437 -24.36 22.37 14.65
CA THR A 437 -25.81 22.24 14.46
C THR A 437 -26.17 21.19 13.40
N VAL A 438 -25.33 21.01 12.39
CA VAL A 438 -25.51 19.98 11.35
C VAL A 438 -25.05 18.61 11.86
N CYS A 439 -23.97 18.53 12.64
CA CYS A 439 -23.55 17.30 13.33
C CYS A 439 -24.64 16.78 14.28
N GLU A 440 -25.26 17.63 15.09
CA GLU A 440 -26.40 17.26 15.93
C GLU A 440 -27.56 16.69 15.10
N LEU A 441 -27.98 17.38 14.04
CA LEU A 441 -29.05 16.90 13.17
C LEU A 441 -28.70 15.58 12.46
N CYS A 442 -27.46 15.42 12.00
CA CYS A 442 -27.00 14.18 11.38
C CYS A 442 -26.99 13.01 12.37
N PHE A 443 -26.48 13.23 13.59
CA PHE A 443 -26.41 12.17 14.60
C PHE A 443 -27.81 11.78 15.10
N VAL A 444 -28.62 12.75 15.54
CA VAL A 444 -29.94 12.51 16.14
C VAL A 444 -31.00 12.06 15.13
N LYS A 445 -31.09 12.72 13.95
CA LYS A 445 -32.16 12.45 12.97
C LYS A 445 -31.74 11.48 11.85
N LEU A 446 -30.46 11.45 11.46
CA LEU A 446 -30.00 10.60 10.36
C LEU A 446 -29.20 9.37 10.82
N LYS A 447 -28.83 9.29 12.11
CA LYS A 447 -27.88 8.29 12.64
C LYS A 447 -26.57 8.25 11.84
N LEU A 448 -26.00 9.43 11.56
CA LEU A 448 -24.74 9.61 10.83
C LEU A 448 -23.80 10.52 11.63
N LEU A 449 -22.58 10.07 11.90
CA LEU A 449 -21.57 10.83 12.62
C LEU A 449 -20.71 11.64 11.64
N MET A 450 -20.95 12.94 11.53
CA MET A 450 -20.19 13.84 10.64
C MET A 450 -18.95 14.39 11.35
N ILE A 451 -17.75 14.17 10.79
CA ILE A 451 -16.46 14.52 11.42
C ILE A 451 -15.78 15.72 10.75
N ALA A 452 -15.86 15.84 9.43
CA ALA A 452 -15.16 16.87 8.67
C ALA A 452 -15.98 17.37 7.48
N ILE A 453 -15.55 18.49 6.89
CA ILE A 453 -16.11 19.06 5.66
C ILE A 453 -15.02 19.54 4.70
N GLU A 454 -15.32 19.49 3.40
CA GLU A 454 -14.54 20.18 2.36
C GLU A 454 -14.92 21.67 2.34
N TYR A 455 -13.98 22.53 2.71
CA TYR A 455 -14.13 23.99 2.67
C TYR A 455 -13.44 24.58 1.43
N LYS A 456 -14.11 25.57 0.82
CA LYS A 456 -13.64 26.28 -0.38
C LYS A 456 -13.43 27.74 -0.01
N SER A 457 -12.17 28.14 0.14
CA SER A 457 -11.79 29.53 0.44
C SER A 457 -11.87 30.40 -0.81
N ALA A 458 -12.29 31.66 -0.66
CA ALA A 458 -12.31 32.60 -1.79
C ALA A 458 -10.91 33.04 -2.25
N ASN A 459 -9.89 32.89 -1.38
CA ASN A 459 -8.53 33.40 -1.61
C ASN A 459 -7.49 32.30 -1.86
N ARG A 460 -7.89 31.02 -1.91
CA ARG A 460 -7.02 29.88 -2.23
C ARG A 460 -7.73 28.98 -3.23
N GLU A 461 -7.07 28.65 -4.35
CA GLU A 461 -7.61 27.68 -5.32
C GLU A 461 -7.65 26.24 -4.79
N SER A 462 -6.88 25.96 -3.74
CA SER A 462 -6.91 24.70 -3.01
C SER A 462 -8.16 24.60 -2.13
N ARG A 463 -8.78 23.42 -2.17
CA ARG A 463 -9.86 23.04 -1.26
C ARG A 463 -9.22 22.44 -0.01
N SER A 464 -9.73 22.80 1.16
CA SER A 464 -9.17 22.37 2.45
C SER A 464 -10.17 21.52 3.22
N ILE A 465 -9.76 20.33 3.66
CA ILE A 465 -10.55 19.53 4.61
C ILE A 465 -10.42 20.17 5.99
N LEU A 466 -11.56 20.50 6.63
CA LEU A 466 -11.61 21.00 7.99
C LEU A 466 -12.28 19.98 8.90
N ILE A 467 -11.55 19.55 9.93
CA ILE A 467 -11.96 18.56 10.92
C ILE A 467 -12.60 19.28 12.11
N ASN A 468 -13.84 18.92 12.46
CA ASN A 468 -14.66 19.54 13.51
C ASN A 468 -14.56 21.09 13.60
N PRO A 469 -14.86 21.86 12.52
CA PRO A 469 -14.78 23.32 12.55
C PRO A 469 -15.82 23.94 13.49
N GLY A 470 -15.42 25.00 14.20
CA GLY A 470 -16.23 25.67 15.21
C GLY A 470 -17.51 26.35 14.68
N ASN A 471 -18.38 26.76 15.62
CA ASN A 471 -19.68 27.39 15.36
C ASN A 471 -19.65 28.67 14.49
N HIS A 472 -18.48 29.31 14.35
CA HIS A 472 -18.26 30.46 13.50
C HIS A 472 -18.40 30.13 12.01
N LEU A 473 -18.06 28.90 11.60
CA LEU A 473 -18.11 28.46 10.21
C LEU A 473 -19.52 27.99 9.85
N LYS A 474 -20.04 28.48 8.72
CA LYS A 474 -21.35 28.10 8.17
C LYS A 474 -21.20 27.24 6.91
N ILE A 475 -22.05 26.23 6.78
CA ILE A 475 -22.06 25.31 5.64
C ILE A 475 -22.43 26.05 4.34
N GLN A 476 -21.65 25.81 3.28
CA GLN A 476 -21.86 26.39 1.96
C GLN A 476 -22.66 25.43 1.04
N GLU A 477 -23.24 25.94 -0.05
CA GLU A 477 -23.88 25.08 -1.05
C GLU A 477 -22.81 24.26 -1.81
N GLY A 478 -22.95 22.94 -1.83
CA GLY A 478 -21.98 22.04 -2.46
C GLY A 478 -20.71 21.77 -1.64
N THR A 479 -20.79 21.91 -0.31
CA THR A 479 -19.84 21.31 0.64
C THR A 479 -20.00 19.78 0.63
N LEU A 480 -18.87 19.07 0.53
CA LEU A 480 -18.76 17.63 0.81
C LEU A 480 -18.61 17.42 2.33
N GLY A 481 -19.37 16.51 2.90
CA GLY A 481 -19.25 16.07 4.29
C GLY A 481 -18.58 14.70 4.38
N PHE A 482 -17.82 14.50 5.46
CA PHE A 482 -17.15 13.23 5.79
C PHE A 482 -17.86 12.61 7.00
N PHE A 483 -18.25 11.35 6.85
CA PHE A 483 -19.12 10.64 7.79
C PHE A 483 -18.51 9.30 8.22
N ILE A 484 -18.80 8.89 9.45
CA ILE A 484 -18.75 7.49 9.87
C ILE A 484 -20.18 6.93 9.85
N ALA A 485 -20.33 5.74 9.24
CA ALA A 485 -21.57 4.96 9.17
C ALA A 485 -21.25 3.50 8.82
N SER A 486 -22.25 2.61 8.85
CA SER A 486 -22.10 1.17 8.56
C SER A 486 -22.69 0.69 7.22
N ASP A 487 -23.06 1.61 6.33
CA ASP A 487 -23.46 1.34 4.94
C ASP A 487 -23.44 2.64 4.12
N ALA A 488 -22.82 2.61 2.94
CA ALA A 488 -22.85 3.70 1.94
C ALA A 488 -24.26 4.25 1.66
N LYS A 489 -25.29 3.38 1.73
CA LYS A 489 -26.70 3.72 1.46
C LYS A 489 -27.31 4.58 2.57
N GLU A 490 -26.90 4.36 3.83
CA GLU A 490 -27.35 5.14 4.99
C GLU A 490 -26.85 6.60 4.88
N VAL A 491 -25.64 6.80 4.37
CA VAL A 491 -25.01 8.12 4.18
C VAL A 491 -25.75 8.97 3.13
N LYS A 492 -26.36 8.36 2.11
CA LYS A 492 -27.15 9.07 1.07
C LYS A 492 -28.29 9.92 1.66
N ARG A 493 -28.74 9.62 2.88
CA ARG A 493 -29.73 10.43 3.61
C ARG A 493 -29.28 11.87 3.83
N ALA A 494 -27.97 12.14 3.99
CA ALA A 494 -27.43 13.50 4.14
C ALA A 494 -27.70 14.40 2.91
N PHE A 495 -27.70 13.82 1.70
CA PHE A 495 -28.03 14.54 0.46
C PHE A 495 -29.54 14.63 0.19
N PHE A 496 -30.33 13.68 0.68
CA PHE A 496 -31.79 13.62 0.50
C PHE A 496 -32.59 14.36 1.57
N TYR A 497 -32.02 14.61 2.75
CA TYR A 497 -32.70 15.29 3.85
C TYR A 497 -33.26 16.65 3.43
N CYS A 498 -34.46 16.99 3.90
CA CYS A 498 -35.13 18.24 3.58
C CYS A 498 -36.13 18.54 4.69
N LYS A 499 -35.91 19.65 5.41
CA LYS A 499 -36.66 19.98 6.63
C LYS A 499 -38.18 19.90 6.43
N ALA A 500 -38.72 20.64 5.47
CA ALA A 500 -40.16 20.66 5.16
C ALA A 500 -40.75 19.33 4.65
N CYS A 501 -39.92 18.39 4.20
CA CYS A 501 -40.36 17.07 3.73
C CYS A 501 -40.13 15.97 4.81
N HIS A 502 -39.24 16.15 5.81
CA HIS A 502 -38.75 15.08 6.68
C HIS A 502 -38.59 15.43 8.19
N ASP A 503 -38.95 16.62 8.68
CA ASP A 503 -38.70 17.03 10.08
C ASP A 503 -39.32 16.06 11.12
N ASP A 504 -40.57 15.65 10.89
CA ASP A 504 -41.35 14.79 11.80
C ASP A 504 -41.00 13.29 11.70
N ILE A 505 -40.04 12.92 10.85
CA ILE A 505 -39.62 11.52 10.68
C ILE A 505 -38.72 11.10 11.86
N THR A 506 -39.04 9.94 12.43
CA THR A 506 -38.30 9.27 13.52
C THR A 506 -37.45 8.09 13.03
N ASP A 507 -37.99 7.27 12.11
CA ASP A 507 -37.24 6.20 11.45
C ASP A 507 -36.44 6.74 10.25
N PRO A 508 -35.09 6.75 10.29
CA PRO A 508 -34.29 7.31 9.22
C PRO A 508 -34.36 6.49 7.93
N LYS A 509 -34.81 5.22 7.95
CA LYS A 509 -35.00 4.40 6.73
C LYS A 509 -36.15 4.91 5.85
N ARG A 510 -37.00 5.81 6.36
CA ARG A 510 -38.05 6.52 5.61
C ARG A 510 -37.53 7.77 4.88
N ILE A 511 -36.32 8.24 5.18
CA ILE A 511 -35.72 9.44 4.58
C ILE A 511 -35.22 9.12 3.17
N LYS A 512 -36.05 9.40 2.16
CA LYS A 512 -35.79 9.13 0.74
C LYS A 512 -35.74 10.42 -0.07
N LYS A 513 -35.34 10.35 -1.33
CA LYS A 513 -35.24 11.51 -2.24
C LYS A 513 -36.60 12.22 -2.37
N CYS A 514 -36.70 13.39 -1.76
CA CYS A 514 -37.95 14.16 -1.70
C CYS A 514 -38.34 14.84 -3.03
N GLY A 515 -39.64 15.06 -3.23
CA GLY A 515 -40.19 15.85 -4.34
C GLY A 515 -40.16 17.37 -4.10
N CYS A 516 -39.74 17.81 -2.90
CA CYS A 516 -39.56 19.22 -2.55
C CYS A 516 -38.68 19.93 -3.61
N LYS A 517 -39.26 20.92 -4.34
CA LYS A 517 -38.58 21.60 -5.46
C LYS A 517 -37.33 22.35 -4.98
N ARG A 518 -36.14 21.86 -5.36
CA ARG A 518 -34.88 22.62 -5.22
C ARG A 518 -35.03 23.98 -5.92
N PRO A 519 -34.54 25.10 -5.33
CA PRO A 519 -34.61 26.41 -5.97
C PRO A 519 -33.89 26.37 -7.32
N LYS A 520 -34.59 26.78 -8.40
CA LYS A 520 -34.08 26.67 -9.77
C LYS A 520 -33.02 27.75 -10.09
N MET A 521 -31.80 27.59 -9.57
CA MET A 521 -30.63 28.19 -10.21
C MET A 521 -30.26 27.36 -11.44
N SER A 522 -29.93 28.01 -12.55
CA SER A 522 -29.99 27.39 -13.88
C SER A 522 -29.01 26.21 -14.09
N ILE A 523 -29.54 25.05 -14.51
CA ILE A 523 -28.76 23.94 -15.11
C ILE A 523 -27.87 24.46 -16.25
N TYR A 524 -28.35 25.46 -16.99
CA TYR A 524 -27.62 26.20 -18.02
C TYR A 524 -26.24 26.71 -17.56
N LYS A 525 -26.08 27.20 -16.32
CA LYS A 525 -24.76 27.61 -15.79
C LYS A 525 -23.83 26.42 -15.52
N ARG A 526 -24.38 25.25 -15.18
CA ARG A 526 -23.61 24.03 -14.91
C ARG A 526 -23.13 23.40 -16.21
N MET A 527 -23.99 23.32 -17.23
CA MET A 527 -23.61 22.89 -18.59
C MET A 527 -22.65 23.86 -19.27
N ARG A 528 -22.85 25.19 -19.16
CA ARG A 528 -21.94 26.16 -19.77
C ARG A 528 -20.53 26.10 -19.18
N ARG A 529 -20.38 25.80 -17.88
CA ARG A 529 -19.06 25.58 -17.27
C ARG A 529 -18.39 24.29 -17.73
N ALA A 530 -19.13 23.19 -17.90
CA ALA A 530 -18.57 21.97 -18.49
C ALA A 530 -18.09 22.21 -19.93
N CYS A 531 -18.95 22.78 -20.79
CA CYS A 531 -18.63 23.04 -22.20
C CYS A 531 -17.46 24.02 -22.40
N CYS A 532 -17.31 25.04 -21.54
CA CYS A 532 -16.13 25.92 -21.60
C CYS A 532 -14.83 25.24 -21.13
N PHE A 533 -14.91 24.22 -20.27
CA PHE A 533 -13.74 23.46 -19.80
C PHE A 533 -13.14 22.62 -20.95
N ASP A 534 -14.00 21.89 -21.69
CA ASP A 534 -13.59 21.12 -22.87
C ASP A 534 -13.05 22.00 -24.02
N CYS A 535 -13.47 23.27 -24.09
CA CYS A 535 -13.11 24.20 -25.17
C CYS A 535 -11.90 25.11 -24.90
N GLY A 536 -11.33 25.10 -23.68
CA GLY A 536 -10.07 25.80 -23.37
C GLY A 536 -10.05 27.32 -23.60
N ARG A 537 -11.19 28.02 -23.51
CA ARG A 537 -11.31 29.48 -23.79
C ARG A 537 -11.91 30.27 -22.63
N SER A 538 -11.62 31.57 -22.60
CA SER A 538 -12.13 32.51 -21.59
C SER A 538 -13.66 32.67 -21.65
N GLU A 539 -14.29 33.05 -20.53
CA GLU A 539 -15.75 33.28 -20.47
C GLU A 539 -16.27 34.37 -21.43
N ARG A 540 -15.39 35.18 -22.05
CA ARG A 540 -15.78 36.30 -22.92
C ARG A 540 -16.00 35.91 -24.39
N ASP A 541 -15.34 34.86 -24.87
CA ASP A 541 -15.20 34.57 -26.31
C ASP A 541 -16.01 33.36 -26.79
N CYS A 542 -16.95 32.89 -25.95
CA CYS A 542 -17.71 31.66 -26.18
C CYS A 542 -19.09 31.94 -26.81
N SER A 543 -19.13 31.89 -28.14
CA SER A 543 -20.27 32.28 -29.00
C SER A 543 -21.29 31.16 -29.29
N CYS A 544 -21.16 29.98 -28.67
CA CYS A 544 -22.08 28.87 -28.90
C CYS A 544 -23.49 29.15 -28.34
N MET A 545 -24.51 28.85 -29.15
CA MET A 545 -25.95 28.97 -28.87
C MET A 545 -26.50 30.39 -28.66
N SER A 546 -26.83 31.06 -29.78
CA SER A 546 -27.90 32.08 -29.81
C SER A 546 -29.21 31.41 -30.23
N GLY A 547 -30.26 31.47 -29.40
CA GLY A 547 -31.56 30.87 -29.70
C GLY A 547 -32.60 31.09 -28.60
N ARG A 548 -33.60 31.94 -28.87
CA ARG A 548 -34.80 32.05 -28.03
C ARG A 548 -35.83 31.00 -28.46
N VAL A 549 -36.27 30.16 -27.53
CA VAL A 549 -37.49 29.35 -27.69
C VAL A 549 -38.42 29.61 -26.51
N ARG A 550 -39.64 30.12 -26.79
CA ARG A 550 -40.78 30.02 -25.87
C ARG A 550 -41.39 28.63 -26.06
N GLY A 551 -41.61 27.91 -24.97
CA GLY A 551 -42.12 26.53 -25.04
C GLY A 551 -43.64 26.43 -25.10
N ASN A 552 -44.12 25.20 -25.22
CA ASN A 552 -45.45 24.79 -24.72
C ASN A 552 -45.36 23.33 -24.17
N VAL A 553 -46.50 22.71 -23.86
CA VAL A 553 -46.58 21.57 -22.91
C VAL A 553 -46.78 20.19 -23.58
N ASP A 554 -46.48 19.14 -22.80
CA ASP A 554 -47.08 17.79 -22.78
C ASP A 554 -46.54 16.60 -23.62
N THR A 555 -46.80 15.42 -23.03
CA THR A 555 -46.82 14.03 -23.55
C THR A 555 -45.55 13.17 -23.69
N LEU A 556 -45.56 12.10 -22.87
CA LEU A 556 -45.12 10.69 -23.01
C LEU A 556 -43.92 10.22 -23.89
N GLU A 557 -43.10 9.39 -23.22
CA GLU A 557 -42.54 8.08 -23.62
C GLU A 557 -41.65 7.82 -24.87
N ARG A 558 -40.71 6.88 -24.63
CA ARG A 558 -40.04 5.93 -25.55
C ARG A 558 -39.00 6.43 -26.57
N ALA A 559 -37.76 6.06 -26.26
CA ALA A 559 -36.79 5.36 -27.10
C ALA A 559 -36.41 5.92 -28.49
N PHE A 560 -35.11 6.25 -28.63
CA PHE A 560 -34.39 6.27 -29.91
C PHE A 560 -33.14 5.37 -29.81
N PRO A 561 -32.91 4.44 -30.77
CA PRO A 561 -31.68 3.67 -30.87
C PRO A 561 -30.65 4.32 -31.81
N LEU A 562 -29.38 3.89 -31.65
CA LEU A 562 -28.33 3.73 -32.67
C LEU A 562 -28.46 4.49 -34.02
N SER A 563 -27.45 5.30 -34.37
CA SER A 563 -26.36 4.85 -35.26
C SER A 563 -25.40 5.99 -35.67
N SER A 564 -24.31 5.63 -36.35
CA SER A 564 -23.20 6.48 -36.76
C SER A 564 -23.34 7.04 -38.18
N VAL A 565 -22.73 8.21 -38.43
CA VAL A 565 -22.30 8.63 -39.77
C VAL A 565 -20.91 9.27 -39.68
N SER A 566 -19.96 8.76 -40.46
CA SER A 566 -18.63 9.32 -40.69
C SER A 566 -18.59 10.06 -42.03
N VAL A 567 -18.00 11.26 -42.08
CA VAL A 567 -17.65 11.94 -43.35
C VAL A 567 -16.26 12.59 -43.22
N ASN A 568 -15.57 12.68 -44.35
CA ASN A 568 -14.15 12.98 -44.50
C ASN A 568 -13.81 14.47 -44.68
N ASP A 569 -12.49 14.75 -44.60
CA ASP A 569 -11.72 15.79 -45.32
C ASP A 569 -12.16 17.26 -45.33
N CYS A 570 -11.25 18.11 -44.85
CA CYS A 570 -10.74 19.22 -45.67
C CYS A 570 -9.31 19.60 -45.27
N SER A 571 -8.44 19.84 -46.25
CA SER A 571 -7.11 20.43 -46.05
C SER A 571 -6.95 21.65 -46.97
N THR A 572 -6.28 22.73 -46.53
CA THR A 572 -5.40 23.60 -47.36
C THR A 572 -4.81 24.82 -46.62
N SER A 573 -3.50 25.03 -46.81
CA SER A 573 -2.74 26.29 -46.98
C SER A 573 -2.87 27.52 -46.04
N PHE A 574 -1.80 27.75 -45.27
CA PHE A 574 -0.92 28.94 -45.28
C PHE A 574 -1.47 30.38 -45.47
N ARG A 575 -1.19 31.22 -44.45
CA ARG A 575 -0.31 32.44 -44.49
C ARG A 575 0.15 32.69 -43.04
N ALA A 576 1.43 32.72 -42.65
CA ALA A 576 2.57 33.48 -43.18
C ALA A 576 2.49 34.98 -42.85
N PHE A 577 3.16 35.36 -41.75
CA PHE A 577 3.84 36.64 -41.58
C PHE A 577 5.12 36.38 -40.77
N GLU A 578 6.20 37.04 -41.15
CA GLU A 578 7.55 36.85 -40.61
C GLU A 578 7.89 37.98 -39.63
N ASP A 579 8.82 37.72 -38.72
CA ASP A 579 9.73 38.75 -38.19
C ASP A 579 11.06 38.09 -37.81
N GLU A 580 12.18 38.70 -38.17
CA GLU A 580 13.50 38.04 -38.18
C GLU A 580 14.42 38.44 -37.00
N GLN A 581 14.98 37.41 -36.33
CA GLN A 581 16.42 37.30 -35.94
C GLN A 581 17.08 38.43 -35.08
N PRO A 582 18.39 38.31 -34.74
CA PRO A 582 19.11 37.15 -34.21
C PRO A 582 19.82 37.44 -32.85
N SER A 583 20.43 36.42 -32.28
CA SER A 583 21.42 36.53 -31.20
C SER A 583 22.87 36.65 -31.72
N THR A 584 23.75 37.42 -31.05
CA THR A 584 25.22 37.23 -31.10
C THR A 584 25.91 37.68 -29.79
N LEU A 585 27.12 37.17 -29.53
CA LEU A 585 27.99 37.52 -28.39
C LEU A 585 29.09 38.52 -28.83
N SER A 586 29.71 39.27 -27.89
CA SER A 586 31.18 39.45 -27.79
C SER A 586 31.61 40.44 -26.66
N PRO A 587 32.90 40.50 -26.24
CA PRO A 587 33.24 40.98 -24.88
C PRO A 587 34.48 41.92 -24.68
N LYS A 588 34.68 42.35 -23.43
CA LYS A 588 35.97 42.66 -22.73
C LYS A 588 36.77 43.98 -23.01
N LYS A 589 36.97 44.73 -21.89
CA LYS A 589 38.26 45.20 -21.26
C LYS A 589 38.69 46.70 -21.27
N LYS A 590 39.09 47.13 -20.04
CA LYS A 590 40.08 48.18 -19.64
C LYS A 590 39.66 49.65 -19.88
N GLN A 591 40.13 50.68 -19.15
CA GLN A 591 41.16 50.82 -18.08
C GLN A 591 40.52 51.36 -16.75
N ARG A 592 40.96 51.08 -15.49
CA ARG A 592 42.23 51.34 -14.73
C ARG A 592 42.38 52.82 -14.29
N ASN A 593 42.75 53.26 -13.06
CA ASN A 593 43.18 52.74 -11.73
C ASN A 593 42.23 53.32 -10.62
N GLY A 594 42.26 52.98 -9.32
CA GLY A 594 43.02 52.06 -8.43
C GLY A 594 42.28 51.98 -7.07
N GLY A 595 42.41 50.94 -6.22
CA GLY A 595 43.50 50.73 -5.25
C GLY A 595 43.12 51.26 -3.83
N MET A 596 43.26 50.55 -2.70
CA MET A 596 43.92 49.25 -2.48
C MET A 596 43.58 48.58 -1.10
N ARG A 597 43.29 47.26 -1.12
CA ARG A 597 43.63 46.18 -0.14
C ARG A 597 43.07 46.07 1.31
N ASN A 598 42.51 44.88 1.56
CA ASN A 598 42.80 43.88 2.62
C ASN A 598 42.30 44.00 4.10
N SER A 599 41.62 42.92 4.52
CA SER A 599 41.45 42.36 5.88
C SER A 599 42.77 41.70 6.41
N PRO A 600 42.86 41.04 7.61
CA PRO A 600 41.81 40.62 8.56
C PRO A 600 42.12 40.79 10.08
N ASN A 601 41.22 40.26 10.93
CA ASN A 601 41.40 39.74 12.31
C ASN A 601 42.23 40.51 13.36
N THR A 602 41.58 40.99 14.43
CA THR A 602 41.65 40.41 15.80
C THR A 602 40.76 41.19 16.79
N SER A 603 40.37 40.55 17.91
CA SER A 603 39.54 41.16 18.97
C SER A 603 40.40 41.62 20.17
N PRO A 604 39.96 42.65 20.91
CA PRO A 604 40.03 42.55 22.36
C PRO A 604 38.86 43.15 23.17
N LYS A 605 38.61 42.45 24.29
CA LYS A 605 38.06 42.81 25.61
C LYS A 605 37.69 44.28 25.94
N LEU A 606 36.58 44.39 26.69
CA LEU A 606 36.26 45.32 27.80
C LEU A 606 37.09 46.62 27.97
N MET A 607 36.37 47.75 28.05
CA MET A 607 36.46 48.64 29.21
C MET A 607 35.06 49.16 29.60
N ARG A 608 34.90 49.56 30.87
CA ARG A 608 33.68 50.14 31.44
C ARG A 608 33.45 51.57 30.94
N HIS A 609 32.20 51.96 30.76
CA HIS A 609 31.71 53.25 31.26
C HIS A 609 30.23 53.14 31.65
N ASP A 610 29.90 53.82 32.74
CA ASP A 610 28.61 53.89 33.45
C ASP A 610 28.73 55.14 34.36
N PRO A 611 27.67 55.84 34.82
CA PRO A 611 26.25 55.49 34.72
C PRO A 611 25.33 56.67 34.28
N LEU A 612 24.01 56.44 34.45
CA LEU A 612 22.91 57.42 34.54
C LEU A 612 22.32 57.95 33.22
N LEU A 613 21.25 57.28 32.75
CA LEU A 613 19.92 57.90 32.58
C LEU A 613 18.85 56.80 32.42
N ILE A 614 17.78 56.87 33.20
CA ILE A 614 16.61 55.97 33.13
C ILE A 614 15.43 56.78 32.57
N PRO A 615 14.92 56.42 31.38
CA PRO A 615 13.61 55.76 31.29
C PRO A 615 13.63 54.55 30.34
N GLY A 616 12.66 53.64 30.32
CA GLY A 616 11.43 53.55 31.11
C GLY A 616 10.48 52.50 30.51
N ASN A 617 10.49 51.29 31.08
CA ASN A 617 9.59 50.13 30.93
C ASN A 617 9.10 49.59 29.56
N ASP A 618 8.99 50.38 28.48
CA ASP A 618 8.24 50.01 27.26
C ASP A 618 9.01 49.15 26.23
N GLN A 619 10.16 48.56 26.60
CA GLN A 619 11.02 47.80 25.67
C GLN A 619 11.08 46.29 25.90
N ILE A 620 10.52 45.76 26.99
CA ILE A 620 10.66 44.33 27.34
C ILE A 620 9.80 43.44 26.43
N ASP A 621 8.54 43.81 26.19
CA ASP A 621 7.61 43.03 25.36
C ASP A 621 8.02 42.95 23.87
N ASN A 622 8.88 43.86 23.40
CA ASN A 622 9.29 43.95 22.00
C ASN A 622 10.49 43.07 21.63
N MET A 623 11.16 42.40 22.58
CA MET A 623 12.20 41.41 22.25
C MET A 623 11.65 39.99 22.08
N ASP A 624 10.62 39.60 22.84
CA ASP A 624 10.12 38.21 22.85
C ASP A 624 9.30 37.82 21.58
N SER A 625 8.97 38.82 20.77
CA SER A 625 8.30 38.72 19.45
C SER A 625 9.22 38.24 18.33
N ASN A 626 10.54 38.43 18.45
CA ASN A 626 11.52 38.04 17.43
C ASN A 626 11.99 36.57 17.54
N VAL A 627 11.56 35.85 18.58
CA VAL A 627 11.93 34.45 18.79
C VAL A 627 11.12 33.53 17.88
N LYS A 628 11.81 32.79 17.00
CA LYS A 628 11.21 31.74 16.15
C LYS A 628 10.75 30.57 17.03
N LYS A 629 9.44 30.54 17.34
CA LYS A 629 8.78 29.54 18.19
C LYS A 629 8.04 28.44 17.38
N TYR A 630 7.80 28.69 16.08
CA TYR A 630 7.08 27.80 15.16
C TYR A 630 7.81 27.65 13.83
N ASP A 631 7.40 26.68 13.03
CA ASP A 631 7.87 26.52 11.65
C ASP A 631 7.35 27.64 10.72
N SER A 632 7.82 27.67 9.47
CA SER A 632 7.41 28.65 8.46
C SER A 632 5.92 28.63 8.08
N THR A 633 5.22 27.51 8.25
CA THR A 633 3.76 27.38 8.01
C THR A 633 2.92 27.67 9.26
N GLY A 634 3.49 27.53 10.47
CA GLY A 634 2.79 27.67 11.74
C GLY A 634 2.06 26.40 12.21
N MET A 635 2.28 25.27 11.54
CA MET A 635 1.63 24.00 11.83
C MET A 635 2.34 23.20 12.93
N PHE A 636 3.62 23.49 13.21
CA PHE A 636 4.45 22.74 14.16
C PHE A 636 5.32 23.66 15.05
N HIS A 637 5.60 23.19 16.27
CA HIS A 637 6.56 23.83 17.19
C HIS A 637 7.99 23.59 16.69
N TRP A 638 8.80 24.64 16.73
CA TRP A 638 10.17 24.63 16.19
C TRP A 638 11.16 25.20 17.21
N CYS A 639 12.38 24.68 17.23
CA CYS A 639 13.52 25.30 17.90
C CYS A 639 14.77 25.31 17.02
N ALA A 640 15.73 26.16 17.41
CA ALA A 640 17.06 26.19 16.80
C ALA A 640 17.71 24.79 16.81
N PRO A 641 18.49 24.43 15.77
CA PRO A 641 19.10 23.11 15.66
C PRO A 641 20.04 22.85 16.85
N LYS A 642 19.97 21.62 17.39
CA LYS A 642 20.76 21.18 18.54
C LYS A 642 21.75 20.10 18.15
N ASP A 643 23.00 20.28 18.59
CA ASP A 643 23.99 19.20 18.59
C ASP A 643 23.49 18.03 19.45
N ILE A 644 23.73 16.79 19.01
CA ILE A 644 23.18 15.59 19.66
C ILE A 644 23.63 15.45 21.13
N GLU A 645 24.86 15.89 21.44
CA GLU A 645 25.42 15.89 22.80
C GLU A 645 24.65 16.79 23.79
N LYS A 646 23.75 17.67 23.32
CA LYS A 646 22.87 18.50 24.15
C LYS A 646 21.52 17.84 24.50
N VAL A 647 21.24 16.67 23.94
CA VAL A 647 20.01 15.89 24.20
C VAL A 647 20.28 14.48 24.72
N ILE A 648 21.52 14.01 24.62
CA ILE A 648 21.98 12.77 25.26
C ILE A 648 21.93 12.94 26.78
N LEU A 649 21.40 11.95 27.47
CA LEU A 649 21.39 11.84 28.93
C LEU A 649 22.08 10.53 29.32
N THR A 650 22.98 10.57 30.32
CA THR A 650 23.39 9.33 30.99
C THR A 650 22.24 8.77 31.84
N ARG A 651 22.33 7.48 32.20
CA ARG A 651 21.36 6.82 33.11
C ARG A 651 21.17 7.59 34.42
N SER A 652 22.22 8.21 34.95
CA SER A 652 22.17 9.03 36.17
C SER A 652 21.44 10.37 35.95
N GLU A 653 21.67 11.04 34.82
CA GLU A 653 20.99 12.30 34.49
C GLU A 653 19.52 12.10 34.15
N ALA A 654 19.18 10.99 33.47
CA ALA A 654 17.80 10.54 33.29
C ALA A 654 17.11 10.33 34.65
N ALA A 655 17.73 9.61 35.59
CA ALA A 655 17.17 9.37 36.92
C ALA A 655 17.08 10.63 37.80
N MET A 656 17.94 11.63 37.58
CA MET A 656 17.81 12.96 38.22
C MET A 656 16.73 13.85 37.57
N THR A 657 16.33 13.54 36.34
CA THR A 657 15.29 14.27 35.61
C THR A 657 13.92 13.68 35.92
N VAL A 658 13.06 14.43 36.60
CA VAL A 658 11.70 13.98 36.96
C VAL A 658 10.82 13.96 35.71
N LEU A 659 10.82 12.82 35.01
CA LEU A 659 10.03 12.56 33.82
C LEU A 659 8.69 11.89 34.20
N SER A 660 7.60 12.56 33.87
CA SER A 660 6.22 12.10 34.05
C SER A 660 5.34 12.77 32.98
N GLY A 661 4.28 12.11 32.51
CA GLY A 661 3.47 12.65 31.40
C GLY A 661 4.24 12.69 30.07
N HIS A 662 5.06 11.67 29.83
CA HIS A 662 6.07 11.65 28.77
C HIS A 662 5.96 10.39 27.90
N VAL A 663 6.60 10.38 26.74
CA VAL A 663 6.62 9.24 25.80
C VAL A 663 8.02 8.63 25.79
N VAL A 664 8.11 7.32 26.02
CA VAL A 664 9.34 6.54 25.86
C VAL A 664 9.29 5.85 24.52
N VAL A 665 10.32 6.00 23.68
CA VAL A 665 10.40 5.34 22.36
C VAL A 665 11.59 4.39 22.36
N CYS A 666 11.29 3.10 22.50
CA CYS A 666 12.24 2.00 22.47
C CYS A 666 12.52 1.60 21.01
N ILE A 667 13.79 1.64 20.61
CA ILE A 667 14.22 1.37 19.23
C ILE A 667 15.26 0.26 19.22
N PHE A 668 14.97 -0.79 18.44
CA PHE A 668 15.92 -1.81 18.03
C PHE A 668 16.47 -1.44 16.65
N GLY A 669 17.77 -1.16 16.55
CA GLY A 669 18.39 -0.74 15.29
C GLY A 669 19.88 -0.46 15.44
N ASP A 670 20.62 -0.78 14.39
CA ASP A 670 22.08 -0.85 14.33
C ASP A 670 22.64 0.03 13.20
N VAL A 671 23.96 0.00 13.00
CA VAL A 671 24.65 0.82 11.98
C VAL A 671 24.16 0.50 10.55
N SER A 672 23.83 -0.76 10.26
CA SER A 672 23.39 -1.25 8.94
C SER A 672 21.88 -1.21 8.71
N SER A 673 21.07 -1.02 9.75
CA SER A 673 19.60 -1.11 9.65
C SER A 673 19.01 0.03 8.81
N ALA A 674 17.88 -0.22 8.12
CA ALA A 674 17.17 0.82 7.39
C ALA A 674 16.67 1.93 8.32
N LEU A 675 16.51 3.16 7.81
CA LEU A 675 15.91 4.24 8.59
C LEU A 675 14.39 4.02 8.72
N ILE A 676 13.82 4.31 9.88
CA ILE A 676 12.36 4.26 10.12
C ILE A 676 11.74 5.64 9.81
N GLY A 677 12.53 6.73 9.88
CA GLY A 677 12.06 8.08 9.62
C GLY A 677 11.33 8.68 10.82
N LEU A 678 11.98 8.69 11.98
CA LEU A 678 11.41 9.06 13.29
C LEU A 678 10.79 10.47 13.32
N ARG A 679 11.16 11.35 12.38
CA ARG A 679 10.46 12.62 12.10
C ARG A 679 8.95 12.45 12.04
N ASN A 680 8.44 11.37 11.46
CA ASN A 680 7.00 11.14 11.29
C ASN A 680 6.30 10.76 12.62
N LEU A 681 7.04 10.28 13.62
CA LEU A 681 6.54 10.03 14.98
C LEU A 681 6.54 11.32 15.81
N VAL A 682 7.62 12.12 15.69
CA VAL A 682 7.82 13.34 16.49
C VAL A 682 6.97 14.51 15.98
N MET A 683 6.80 14.66 14.66
CA MET A 683 6.09 15.78 14.05
C MET A 683 4.63 15.92 14.54
N PRO A 684 3.78 14.87 14.55
CA PRO A 684 2.41 14.99 15.07
C PRO A 684 2.37 15.33 16.56
N LEU A 685 3.30 14.76 17.36
CA LEU A 685 3.50 15.08 18.78
C LEU A 685 4.06 16.50 19.02
N ARG A 686 4.35 17.26 17.97
CA ARG A 686 4.82 18.66 18.00
C ARG A 686 3.92 19.60 17.19
N ALA A 687 2.69 19.18 16.86
CA ALA A 687 1.70 20.02 16.20
C ALA A 687 1.34 21.27 17.03
N SER A 688 1.07 22.38 16.34
CA SER A 688 0.91 23.71 16.95
C SER A 688 -0.43 23.94 17.68
N ASN A 689 -1.37 22.98 17.58
CA ASN A 689 -2.62 22.89 18.34
C ASN A 689 -2.44 22.39 19.80
N PHE A 690 -1.19 22.14 20.22
CA PHE A 690 -0.82 22.01 21.63
C PHE A 690 -0.08 23.27 22.12
N HIS A 691 -0.26 23.64 23.39
CA HIS A 691 0.59 24.61 24.05
C HIS A 691 1.95 24.00 24.39
N TYR A 692 3.00 24.82 24.44
CA TYR A 692 4.36 24.35 24.71
C TYR A 692 4.50 23.57 26.04
N HIS A 693 3.68 23.89 27.04
CA HIS A 693 3.65 23.16 28.30
C HIS A 693 2.95 21.78 28.17
N GLU A 694 1.88 21.67 27.36
CA GLU A 694 1.15 20.42 27.07
C GLU A 694 1.96 19.40 26.25
N LEU A 695 3.00 19.85 25.52
CA LEU A 695 3.85 18.95 24.72
C LEU A 695 4.52 17.87 25.60
N LYS A 696 4.13 16.60 25.42
CA LYS A 696 4.75 15.44 26.07
C LYS A 696 6.24 15.36 25.72
N HIS A 697 7.13 15.21 26.70
CA HIS A 697 8.56 15.03 26.45
C HIS A 697 8.80 13.66 25.80
N ILE A 698 9.73 13.57 24.84
CA ILE A 698 10.04 12.32 24.13
C ILE A 698 11.45 11.87 24.52
N VAL A 699 11.59 10.63 24.97
CA VAL A 699 12.89 10.01 25.28
C VAL A 699 13.09 8.78 24.41
N PHE A 700 14.10 8.83 23.53
CA PHE A 700 14.51 7.68 22.74
C PHE A 700 15.46 6.78 23.55
N VAL A 701 15.22 5.48 23.54
CA VAL A 701 16.05 4.45 24.21
C VAL A 701 16.49 3.43 23.16
N GLY A 702 17.79 3.38 22.86
CA GLY A 702 18.33 2.50 21.82
C GLY A 702 19.79 2.83 21.46
N SER A 703 20.29 2.26 20.36
CA SER A 703 21.66 2.50 19.89
C SER A 703 21.86 3.97 19.48
N ILE A 704 22.93 4.58 20.03
CA ILE A 704 23.34 5.93 19.66
C ILE A 704 23.85 6.01 18.21
N GLU A 705 24.32 4.90 17.66
CA GLU A 705 24.90 4.82 16.32
C GLU A 705 23.79 4.89 15.25
N TYR A 706 22.67 4.21 15.51
CA TYR A 706 21.43 4.36 14.74
C TYR A 706 20.86 5.77 14.89
N LEU A 707 20.69 6.25 16.13
CA LEU A 707 20.06 7.56 16.40
C LEU A 707 20.86 8.75 15.84
N LYS A 708 22.19 8.64 15.71
CA LYS A 708 23.03 9.64 15.03
C LYS A 708 22.67 9.84 13.56
N ARG A 709 22.15 8.81 12.86
CA ARG A 709 21.70 8.90 11.46
C ARG A 709 20.33 9.59 11.35
N GLU A 710 19.40 9.31 12.27
CA GLU A 710 18.06 9.93 12.31
C GLU A 710 18.11 11.41 12.77
N TRP A 711 19.11 11.79 13.58
CA TRP A 711 19.14 13.09 14.30
C TRP A 711 19.08 14.32 13.39
N GLU A 712 19.61 14.23 12.16
CA GLU A 712 19.53 15.31 11.15
C GLU A 712 18.09 15.70 10.81
N THR A 713 17.12 14.78 10.98
CA THR A 713 15.68 15.07 10.78
C THR A 713 14.95 15.53 12.04
N LEU A 714 15.60 15.40 13.22
CA LEU A 714 14.97 15.59 14.53
C LEU A 714 15.45 16.84 15.29
N HIS A 715 16.62 17.38 14.97
CA HIS A 715 17.31 18.39 15.78
C HIS A 715 16.58 19.74 15.95
N ASN A 716 15.50 19.99 15.19
CA ASN A 716 14.65 21.18 15.31
C ASN A 716 13.44 21.02 16.25
N PHE A 717 13.21 19.86 16.87
CA PHE A 717 12.07 19.66 17.75
C PHE A 717 12.38 19.98 19.24
N PRO A 718 11.46 20.64 19.97
CA PRO A 718 11.59 20.86 21.40
C PRO A 718 11.27 19.59 22.21
N LYS A 719 11.72 19.54 23.48
CA LYS A 719 11.46 18.44 24.43
C LYS A 719 11.76 17.04 23.87
N VAL A 720 12.98 16.83 23.35
CA VAL A 720 13.49 15.54 22.89
C VAL A 720 14.78 15.23 23.62
N SER A 721 14.93 13.99 24.09
CA SER A 721 16.13 13.45 24.74
C SER A 721 16.47 12.05 24.21
N ILE A 722 17.72 11.63 24.39
CA ILE A 722 18.25 10.32 24.01
C ILE A 722 18.93 9.68 25.22
N LEU A 723 18.53 8.47 25.59
CA LEU A 723 19.27 7.61 26.53
C LEU A 723 19.96 6.50 25.71
N PRO A 724 21.29 6.58 25.50
CA PRO A 724 22.03 5.55 24.77
C PRO A 724 22.06 4.25 25.59
N GLY A 725 21.52 3.17 25.03
CA GLY A 725 21.35 1.90 25.74
C GLY A 725 20.57 0.87 24.93
N THR A 726 19.87 -0.06 25.61
CA THR A 726 18.98 -1.04 24.97
C THR A 726 17.63 -1.11 25.69
N PRO A 727 16.49 -1.20 24.99
CA PRO A 727 15.18 -1.41 25.61
C PRO A 727 15.06 -2.67 26.48
N LEU A 728 15.92 -3.67 26.28
CA LEU A 728 15.91 -4.88 27.11
C LEU A 728 16.50 -4.65 28.52
N SER A 729 17.28 -3.57 28.70
CA SER A 729 17.88 -3.20 29.98
C SER A 729 16.86 -2.56 30.91
N ARG A 730 16.36 -3.35 31.88
CA ARG A 730 15.50 -2.85 32.98
C ARG A 730 16.11 -1.66 33.74
N ALA A 731 17.43 -1.52 33.76
CA ALA A 731 18.11 -0.40 34.41
C ALA A 731 17.91 0.93 33.65
N ASP A 732 17.84 0.90 32.32
CA ASP A 732 17.57 2.07 31.49
C ASP A 732 16.08 2.42 31.49
N LEU A 733 15.21 1.40 31.40
CA LEU A 733 13.76 1.57 31.54
C LEU A 733 13.34 2.16 32.91
N ARG A 734 14.01 1.76 34.00
CA ARG A 734 13.81 2.39 35.32
C ARG A 734 14.31 3.84 35.36
N ALA A 735 15.44 4.13 34.74
CA ALA A 735 16.04 5.47 34.77
C ALA A 735 15.23 6.54 34.01
N VAL A 736 14.43 6.15 33.01
CA VAL A 736 13.48 7.07 32.35
C VAL A 736 12.14 7.19 33.09
N ASN A 737 11.93 6.45 34.19
CA ASN A 737 10.67 6.34 34.92
C ASN A 737 9.50 5.82 34.04
N ILE A 738 9.70 4.69 33.35
CA ILE A 738 8.69 4.10 32.44
C ILE A 738 7.31 3.86 33.08
N ASN A 739 7.24 3.66 34.40
CA ASN A 739 5.98 3.55 35.15
C ASN A 739 5.22 4.88 35.32
N LEU A 740 5.76 5.99 34.83
CA LEU A 740 5.16 7.33 34.79
C LEU A 740 5.08 7.91 33.36
N CYS A 741 5.23 7.05 32.33
CA CYS A 741 5.03 7.45 30.94
C CYS A 741 3.55 7.35 30.53
N ASP A 742 3.14 8.20 29.59
CA ASP A 742 1.80 8.16 28.98
C ASP A 742 1.71 7.10 27.88
N MET A 743 2.86 6.74 27.29
CA MET A 743 2.99 5.68 26.29
C MET A 743 4.44 5.22 26.19
N CYS A 744 4.66 3.92 26.16
CA CYS A 744 5.88 3.30 25.67
C CYS A 744 5.64 2.79 24.23
N VAL A 745 6.41 3.32 23.28
CA VAL A 745 6.37 2.91 21.88
C VAL A 745 7.55 1.97 21.62
N ILE A 746 7.30 0.81 21.02
CA ILE A 746 8.34 -0.18 20.70
C ILE A 746 8.41 -0.37 19.18
N LEU A 747 9.56 -0.03 18.59
CA LEU A 747 9.84 -0.07 17.14
C LEU A 747 11.07 -0.92 16.83
N SER A 748 11.09 -1.54 15.65
CA SER A 748 12.26 -2.23 15.10
C SER A 748 12.66 -1.66 13.73
N ALA A 749 13.95 -1.41 13.54
CA ALA A 749 14.60 -1.17 12.26
C ALA A 749 15.25 -2.44 11.67
N ASN A 750 15.31 -3.52 12.47
CA ASN A 750 15.98 -4.79 12.13
C ASN A 750 15.09 -5.78 11.37
N GLN A 751 13.88 -5.36 11.02
CA GLN A 751 12.81 -6.12 10.36
C GLN A 751 13.28 -6.85 9.09
N ASN A 752 14.19 -6.24 8.32
CA ASN A 752 14.58 -6.70 6.98
C ASN A 752 15.80 -7.64 6.97
N ASN A 753 16.37 -7.97 8.14
CA ASN A 753 17.66 -8.69 8.26
C ASN A 753 17.51 -10.16 8.72
N ILE A 754 16.30 -10.72 8.74
CA ILE A 754 16.00 -12.07 9.26
C ILE A 754 15.19 -12.85 8.23
N ASP A 755 15.76 -13.98 7.75
CA ASP A 755 15.17 -14.85 6.71
C ASP A 755 13.87 -15.55 7.16
N ASP A 756 13.70 -15.77 8.47
CA ASP A 756 12.51 -16.37 9.06
C ASP A 756 11.50 -15.28 9.46
N THR A 757 10.38 -15.22 8.74
CA THR A 757 9.29 -14.24 8.93
C THR A 757 8.56 -14.38 10.28
N SER A 758 8.68 -15.50 10.98
CA SER A 758 8.14 -15.65 12.34
C SER A 758 9.03 -14.96 13.38
N LEU A 759 10.34 -14.91 13.16
CA LEU A 759 11.33 -14.43 14.13
C LEU A 759 11.66 -12.92 14.01
N GLN A 760 11.03 -12.20 13.08
CA GLN A 760 11.27 -10.76 12.86
C GLN A 760 10.85 -9.89 14.06
N ASP A 761 9.75 -10.23 14.74
CA ASP A 761 9.21 -9.44 15.87
C ASP A 761 9.80 -9.78 17.25
N LYS A 762 10.76 -10.73 17.31
CA LYS A 762 11.28 -11.28 18.57
C LYS A 762 11.74 -10.22 19.59
N GLU A 763 12.35 -9.13 19.12
CA GLU A 763 12.89 -8.06 19.97
C GLU A 763 11.76 -7.17 20.53
N CYS A 764 10.76 -6.87 19.71
CA CYS A 764 9.54 -6.15 20.08
C CYS A 764 8.73 -6.91 21.14
N ILE A 765 8.52 -8.21 20.94
CA ILE A 765 7.77 -9.07 21.87
C ILE A 765 8.53 -9.22 23.20
N LEU A 766 9.83 -9.52 23.15
CA LEU A 766 10.66 -9.64 24.35
C LEU A 766 10.71 -8.33 25.15
N ALA A 767 10.78 -7.17 24.49
CA ALA A 767 10.68 -5.88 25.16
C ALA A 767 9.32 -5.66 25.84
N SER A 768 8.22 -5.98 25.14
CA SER A 768 6.85 -5.86 25.66
C SER A 768 6.65 -6.69 26.93
N LEU A 769 7.05 -7.97 26.89
CA LEU A 769 6.98 -8.89 28.04
C LEU A 769 7.96 -8.50 29.17
N ASN A 770 9.13 -7.96 28.82
CA ASN A 770 10.10 -7.46 29.80
C ASN A 770 9.54 -6.28 30.60
N ILE A 771 8.85 -5.34 29.95
CA ILE A 771 8.20 -4.20 30.62
C ILE A 771 7.01 -4.67 31.46
N LYS A 772 6.10 -5.50 30.90
CA LYS A 772 4.94 -6.03 31.64
C LYS A 772 5.33 -6.78 32.93
N SER A 773 6.49 -7.44 32.93
CA SER A 773 7.05 -8.16 34.10
C SER A 773 7.97 -7.32 35.01
N MET A 774 7.95 -5.99 34.93
CA MET A 774 8.60 -5.10 35.90
C MET A 774 7.72 -4.85 37.14
N GLN A 775 8.35 -4.58 38.28
CA GLN A 775 7.71 -4.18 39.54
C GLN A 775 8.34 -2.88 40.04
N PHE A 776 7.58 -2.01 40.69
CA PHE A 776 8.01 -0.67 41.11
C PHE A 776 7.55 -0.36 42.54
N ASP A 777 8.44 0.25 43.33
CA ASP A 777 8.18 0.59 44.72
C ASP A 777 7.58 2.00 44.85
N ASP A 778 6.46 2.13 45.58
CA ASP A 778 5.78 3.42 45.85
C ASP A 778 6.63 4.43 46.65
N SER A 779 7.76 3.99 47.22
CA SER A 779 8.64 4.78 48.08
C SER A 779 9.18 6.04 47.41
N ILE A 780 9.35 6.04 46.07
CA ILE A 780 9.79 7.22 45.31
C ILE A 780 8.73 8.33 45.34
N GLY A 781 7.44 7.98 45.31
CA GLY A 781 6.34 8.95 45.43
C GLY A 781 6.22 9.57 46.83
N VAL A 782 6.71 8.90 47.87
CA VAL A 782 6.73 9.40 49.25
C VAL A 782 7.86 10.42 49.45
N LEU A 783 9.02 10.24 48.81
CA LEU A 783 10.17 11.13 48.97
C LEU A 783 9.94 12.54 48.41
N GLN A 784 9.05 12.71 47.43
CA GLN A 784 8.65 14.04 46.93
C GLN A 784 7.99 14.93 47.99
N ALA A 785 7.43 14.37 49.07
CA ALA A 785 6.76 15.14 50.11
C ALA A 785 7.71 15.78 51.15
N ASN A 786 8.96 15.32 51.25
CA ASN A 786 9.89 15.66 52.34
C ASN A 786 11.03 16.62 51.94
N SER A 787 11.02 17.17 50.72
CA SER A 787 12.10 18.02 50.19
C SER A 787 11.98 19.51 50.55
N GLN A 788 10.96 19.92 51.32
CA GLN A 788 10.84 21.26 51.89
C GLN A 788 10.58 21.22 53.40
N GLY A 789 11.36 21.99 54.17
CA GLY A 789 11.01 22.39 55.53
C GLY A 789 11.54 21.51 56.66
N PHE A 790 12.59 21.98 57.32
CA PHE A 790 13.12 21.45 58.58
C PHE A 790 12.09 21.63 59.72
N THR A 791 11.81 20.58 60.51
CA THR A 791 10.98 20.69 61.74
C THR A 791 11.65 19.99 62.94
N PRO A 792 11.62 20.54 64.17
CA PRO A 792 12.32 19.98 65.32
C PRO A 792 11.68 18.69 65.88
N PRO A 793 12.41 17.88 66.67
CA PRO A 793 11.88 16.67 67.30
C PRO A 793 10.99 17.00 68.51
N GLY A 794 9.81 16.38 68.59
CA GLY A 794 8.96 16.38 69.80
C GLY A 794 7.50 16.80 69.60
N MET A 795 6.73 16.03 68.82
CA MET A 795 5.26 16.07 68.88
C MET A 795 4.65 14.77 68.32
N ASP A 796 3.81 14.10 69.11
CA ASP A 796 3.13 12.87 68.71
C ASP A 796 2.01 13.13 67.68
N ARG A 797 1.83 12.23 66.71
CA ARG A 797 0.76 12.30 65.70
C ARG A 797 -0.34 11.28 66.00
N SER A 798 -1.50 11.76 66.44
CA SER A 798 -2.67 10.93 66.77
C SER A 798 -4.02 11.49 66.32
N SER A 799 -4.08 12.11 65.12
CA SER A 799 -5.33 12.33 64.37
C SER A 799 -5.03 12.72 62.90
N PRO A 800 -5.71 12.12 61.90
CA PRO A 800 -5.55 12.49 60.49
C PRO A 800 -6.78 13.23 59.94
N ASP A 801 -7.10 14.40 60.48
CA ASP A 801 -8.16 15.29 59.95
C ASP A 801 -7.71 16.76 60.00
N ASN A 802 -8.05 17.52 58.95
CA ASN A 802 -7.64 18.91 58.65
C ASN A 802 -6.17 19.11 58.23
N SER A 803 -5.89 18.98 56.93
CA SER A 803 -4.85 19.77 56.26
C SER A 803 -5.36 20.29 54.89
N PRO A 804 -5.11 21.56 54.52
CA PRO A 804 -5.77 22.18 53.36
C PRO A 804 -5.00 21.96 52.05
N VAL A 805 -4.94 20.71 51.57
CA VAL A 805 -4.41 20.39 50.23
C VAL A 805 -5.37 19.44 49.50
N HIS A 806 -6.24 20.02 48.68
CA HIS A 806 -7.08 19.31 47.70
C HIS A 806 -7.08 20.12 46.40
N GLY A 807 -6.77 19.48 45.27
CA GLY A 807 -6.59 20.19 43.99
C GLY A 807 -5.70 19.49 42.95
N MET A 808 -5.02 18.40 43.31
CA MET A 808 -4.42 17.47 42.35
C MET A 808 -4.83 16.04 42.71
N LEU A 809 -5.59 15.39 41.82
CA LEU A 809 -5.79 13.94 41.87
C LEU A 809 -4.43 13.28 41.61
N ARG A 810 -4.01 12.38 42.50
CA ARG A 810 -2.87 11.51 42.24
C ARG A 810 -3.24 10.53 41.14
N GLN A 811 -2.39 10.37 40.13
CA GLN A 811 -2.42 9.14 39.33
C GLN A 811 -2.23 7.95 40.30
N PRO A 812 -2.98 6.84 40.14
CA PRO A 812 -2.70 5.63 40.89
C PRO A 812 -1.28 5.16 40.56
N SER A 813 -0.47 4.87 41.57
CA SER A 813 0.92 4.49 41.34
C SER A 813 1.00 3.11 40.68
N ILE A 814 1.69 3.05 39.54
CA ILE A 814 1.86 1.82 38.78
C ILE A 814 2.96 0.98 39.47
N THR A 815 2.52 0.09 40.36
CA THR A 815 3.36 -0.87 41.10
C THR A 815 3.74 -2.09 40.27
N THR A 816 2.93 -2.45 39.28
CA THR A 816 3.14 -3.57 38.34
C THR A 816 3.20 -3.09 36.89
N GLY A 817 4.18 -3.59 36.13
CA GLY A 817 4.42 -3.21 34.74
C GLY A 817 3.29 -3.57 33.77
N VAL A 818 2.39 -4.47 34.15
CA VAL A 818 1.19 -4.85 33.38
C VAL A 818 0.31 -3.65 33.04
N ASN A 819 0.28 -2.63 33.92
CA ASN A 819 -0.57 -1.45 33.75
C ASN A 819 0.13 -0.32 32.96
N ILE A 820 1.36 -0.52 32.47
CA ILE A 820 2.05 0.47 31.65
C ILE A 820 1.42 0.49 30.24
N PRO A 821 1.03 1.66 29.70
CA PRO A 821 0.54 1.75 28.34
C PRO A 821 1.71 1.50 27.36
N ILE A 822 1.62 0.40 26.61
CA ILE A 822 2.59 0.01 25.58
C ILE A 822 1.86 -0.07 24.23
N ILE A 823 2.48 0.44 23.17
CA ILE A 823 2.12 0.16 21.79
C ILE A 823 3.34 -0.40 21.04
N THR A 824 3.18 -1.61 20.51
CA THR A 824 4.24 -2.40 19.88
C THR A 824 3.99 -2.52 18.38
N GLU A 825 4.98 -2.16 17.57
CA GLU A 825 4.96 -2.41 16.14
C GLU A 825 5.24 -3.89 15.85
N LEU A 826 4.43 -4.49 14.98
CA LEU A 826 4.61 -5.85 14.46
C LEU A 826 4.77 -5.86 12.94
N VAL A 827 5.61 -6.77 12.44
CA VAL A 827 5.78 -7.09 11.03
C VAL A 827 4.80 -8.17 10.61
N ASN A 828 4.68 -9.23 11.40
CA ASN A 828 3.85 -10.40 11.09
C ASN A 828 2.60 -10.45 11.97
N ASP A 829 1.43 -10.51 11.34
CA ASP A 829 0.13 -10.54 12.02
C ASP A 829 -0.01 -11.70 13.01
N THR A 830 0.54 -12.89 12.70
CA THR A 830 0.42 -14.08 13.57
C THR A 830 1.19 -13.96 14.89
N ASN A 831 2.09 -12.98 15.00
CA ASN A 831 2.89 -12.75 16.20
C ASN A 831 2.14 -11.95 17.28
N VAL A 832 0.94 -11.42 16.98
CA VAL A 832 0.16 -10.58 17.91
C VAL A 832 -0.23 -11.30 19.20
N GLN A 833 -0.54 -12.59 19.13
CA GLN A 833 -0.92 -13.44 20.26
C GLN A 833 0.12 -13.41 21.39
N PHE A 834 1.42 -13.39 21.06
CA PHE A 834 2.50 -13.42 22.05
C PHE A 834 2.65 -12.16 22.92
N LEU A 835 1.82 -11.13 22.72
CA LEU A 835 1.87 -9.89 23.49
C LEU A 835 1.08 -9.95 24.81
N ASP A 836 0.00 -10.73 24.89
CA ASP A 836 -0.83 -10.92 26.09
C ASP A 836 -0.91 -12.41 26.46
N GLN A 837 -1.12 -12.73 27.73
CA GLN A 837 -1.09 -14.12 28.26
C GLN A 837 -2.46 -14.55 28.81
N ASP A 838 -3.48 -13.78 28.47
CA ASP A 838 -4.87 -13.80 28.95
C ASP A 838 -5.83 -13.45 27.80
N ASP A 839 -5.48 -13.89 26.59
CA ASP A 839 -6.38 -14.00 25.43
C ASP A 839 -6.61 -15.50 25.15
N ASP A 840 -7.68 -15.85 24.44
CA ASP A 840 -7.93 -17.24 24.04
C ASP A 840 -7.26 -17.49 22.66
N ASP A 841 -6.00 -17.96 22.69
CA ASP A 841 -5.12 -18.11 21.51
C ASP A 841 -5.64 -19.10 20.45
N ASP A 842 -6.40 -18.62 19.45
CA ASP A 842 -6.67 -19.32 18.19
C ASP A 842 -5.89 -18.67 17.02
N PRO A 843 -4.90 -19.36 16.40
CA PRO A 843 -4.06 -18.81 15.35
C PRO A 843 -4.77 -18.58 14.01
N ASP A 844 -5.98 -19.12 13.79
CA ASP A 844 -6.80 -18.82 12.60
C ASP A 844 -7.56 -17.48 12.76
N THR A 845 -7.46 -16.81 13.92
CA THR A 845 -8.07 -15.50 14.21
C THR A 845 -7.44 -14.38 13.38
N GLU A 846 -8.23 -13.72 12.52
CA GLU A 846 -7.75 -12.53 11.79
C GLU A 846 -7.36 -11.41 12.77
N LEU A 847 -6.19 -10.78 12.55
CA LEU A 847 -5.53 -9.78 13.43
C LEU A 847 -6.49 -8.87 14.21
N TYR A 848 -7.51 -8.32 13.54
CA TYR A 848 -8.39 -7.33 14.15
C TYR A 848 -9.31 -7.86 15.25
N LEU A 849 -9.54 -9.16 15.32
CA LEU A 849 -10.35 -9.81 16.36
C LEU A 849 -9.54 -10.08 17.65
N THR A 850 -8.22 -10.08 17.57
CA THR A 850 -7.31 -10.35 18.70
C THR A 850 -7.36 -9.25 19.76
N GLN A 851 -7.22 -9.61 21.03
CA GLN A 851 -7.28 -8.66 22.14
C GLN A 851 -6.20 -7.56 22.07
N PRO A 852 -4.92 -7.81 21.75
CA PRO A 852 -3.91 -6.76 21.73
C PRO A 852 -4.17 -5.70 20.65
N PHE A 853 -4.71 -6.11 19.49
CA PHE A 853 -5.12 -5.18 18.46
C PHE A 853 -6.39 -4.40 18.87
N ALA A 854 -7.43 -5.08 19.36
CA ALA A 854 -8.67 -4.44 19.81
C ALA A 854 -8.46 -3.44 20.98
N CYS A 855 -7.44 -3.68 21.81
CA CYS A 855 -6.99 -2.78 22.87
C CYS A 855 -6.00 -1.69 22.41
N GLY A 856 -5.50 -1.76 21.18
CA GLY A 856 -4.52 -0.79 20.65
C GLY A 856 -3.15 -0.85 21.32
N THR A 857 -2.75 -2.02 21.81
CA THR A 857 -1.38 -2.30 22.29
C THR A 857 -0.50 -2.92 21.19
N ALA A 858 -1.10 -3.39 20.09
CA ALA A 858 -0.42 -3.82 18.88
C ALA A 858 -0.75 -2.92 17.67
N PHE A 859 0.21 -2.73 16.77
CA PHE A 859 -0.02 -2.16 15.45
C PHE A 859 0.83 -2.87 14.39
N ALA A 860 0.19 -3.61 13.48
CA ALA A 860 0.85 -4.26 12.35
C ALA A 860 0.81 -3.37 11.09
N VAL A 861 1.81 -3.51 10.22
CA VAL A 861 1.87 -2.73 8.96
C VAL A 861 0.85 -3.21 7.90
N SER A 862 0.43 -4.48 7.99
CA SER A 862 -0.56 -5.15 7.12
C SER A 862 -1.86 -4.36 6.92
N VAL A 863 -2.38 -3.75 7.99
CA VAL A 863 -3.65 -2.99 7.94
C VAL A 863 -3.63 -1.85 6.93
N LEU A 864 -2.44 -1.32 6.59
CA LEU A 864 -2.29 -0.24 5.63
C LEU A 864 -2.48 -0.69 4.17
N ASP A 865 -2.48 -1.99 3.87
CA ASP A 865 -2.81 -2.50 2.53
C ASP A 865 -4.26 -2.18 2.15
N SER A 866 -5.20 -2.25 3.11
CA SER A 866 -6.61 -1.86 2.92
C SER A 866 -6.75 -0.46 2.34
N LEU A 867 -5.86 0.45 2.74
CA LEU A 867 -5.90 1.86 2.35
C LEU A 867 -5.66 2.07 0.85
N MET A 868 -5.00 1.15 0.14
CA MET A 868 -4.90 1.19 -1.34
C MET A 868 -6.29 1.11 -1.98
N SER A 869 -7.13 0.20 -1.48
CA SER A 869 -8.50 0.05 -1.97
C SER A 869 -9.39 1.24 -1.58
N ALA A 870 -9.32 1.69 -0.31
CA ALA A 870 -10.11 2.83 0.17
C ALA A 870 -9.77 4.12 -0.59
N THR A 871 -8.49 4.36 -0.90
CA THR A 871 -8.02 5.51 -1.69
C THR A 871 -8.54 5.46 -3.13
N TYR A 872 -8.59 4.28 -3.78
CA TYR A 872 -9.16 4.13 -5.13
C TYR A 872 -10.65 4.48 -5.19
N PHE A 873 -11.45 4.04 -4.21
CA PHE A 873 -12.89 4.31 -4.19
C PHE A 873 -13.24 5.71 -3.67
N ASN A 874 -12.40 6.33 -2.82
CA ASN A 874 -12.60 7.69 -2.30
C ASN A 874 -11.26 8.43 -2.08
N ASP A 875 -10.84 9.22 -3.07
CA ASP A 875 -9.60 10.02 -3.11
C ASP A 875 -9.39 10.88 -1.85
N ASN A 876 -10.49 11.38 -1.28
CA ASN A 876 -10.46 12.28 -0.13
C ASN A 876 -10.15 11.57 1.21
N ILE A 877 -10.22 10.23 1.28
CA ILE A 877 -9.99 9.46 2.52
C ILE A 877 -8.53 9.56 2.95
N LEU A 878 -7.59 9.34 2.03
CA LEU A 878 -6.16 9.52 2.30
C LEU A 878 -5.88 10.95 2.79
N THR A 879 -6.45 11.96 2.14
CA THR A 879 -6.26 13.37 2.53
C THR A 879 -6.83 13.68 3.92
N LEU A 880 -8.00 13.15 4.29
CA LEU A 880 -8.58 13.31 5.63
C LEU A 880 -7.72 12.58 6.69
N ILE A 881 -7.38 11.31 6.46
CA ILE A 881 -6.54 10.51 7.37
C ILE A 881 -5.21 11.22 7.59
N ARG A 882 -4.50 11.63 6.52
CA ARG A 882 -3.25 12.38 6.64
C ARG A 882 -3.43 13.67 7.44
N THR A 883 -4.49 14.44 7.20
CA THR A 883 -4.77 15.70 7.93
C THR A 883 -4.95 15.44 9.44
N LEU A 884 -5.70 14.40 9.81
CA LEU A 884 -5.94 13.99 11.20
C LEU A 884 -4.66 13.45 11.87
N VAL A 885 -3.97 12.54 11.18
CA VAL A 885 -2.90 11.70 11.74
C VAL A 885 -1.56 12.42 11.82
N THR A 886 -1.19 13.18 10.78
CA THR A 886 0.11 13.91 10.77
C THR A 886 0.13 15.15 11.65
N GLY A 887 -1.02 15.55 12.22
CA GLY A 887 -1.18 16.86 12.85
C GLY A 887 -1.25 18.01 11.84
N GLY A 888 -1.59 17.74 10.57
CA GLY A 888 -1.88 18.74 9.55
C GLY A 888 -0.75 19.03 8.56
N ALA A 889 -0.07 18.01 8.04
CA ALA A 889 0.86 18.16 6.91
C ALA A 889 0.10 18.65 5.66
N THR A 890 0.28 19.92 5.29
CA THR A 890 -0.30 20.52 4.08
C THR A 890 0.60 20.31 2.86
N PRO A 891 0.08 20.36 1.63
CA PRO A 891 0.92 20.37 0.41
C PRO A 891 1.91 21.54 0.38
N GLU A 892 1.59 22.65 1.05
CA GLU A 892 2.49 23.80 1.26
C GLU A 892 3.72 23.42 2.10
N LEU A 893 3.56 22.53 3.10
CA LEU A 893 4.65 21.97 3.88
C LEU A 893 5.40 20.86 3.13
N GLU A 894 4.70 20.01 2.38
CA GLU A 894 5.35 18.95 1.57
C GLU A 894 6.29 19.57 0.52
N ALA A 895 5.91 20.68 -0.11
CA ALA A 895 6.79 21.43 -1.02
C ALA A 895 8.05 21.98 -0.32
N LEU A 896 7.91 22.57 0.88
CA LEU A 896 9.04 23.07 1.65
C LEU A 896 10.01 21.96 2.10
N ILE A 897 9.48 20.76 2.39
CA ILE A 897 10.32 19.60 2.70
C ILE A 897 10.94 19.01 1.43
N ALA A 898 10.28 19.10 0.27
CA ALA A 898 10.83 18.65 -1.00
C ALA A 898 12.05 19.48 -1.46
N GLU A 899 12.11 20.77 -1.12
CA GLU A 899 13.26 21.64 -1.46
C GLU A 899 14.52 21.35 -0.62
N GLU A 900 14.38 21.09 0.68
CA GLU A 900 15.52 21.08 1.62
C GLU A 900 15.54 19.93 2.65
N ASN A 901 14.56 19.01 2.61
CA ASN A 901 14.37 17.89 3.56
C ASN A 901 14.36 18.29 5.06
N ALA A 902 14.17 19.57 5.39
CA ALA A 902 14.31 20.10 6.75
C ALA A 902 13.19 21.09 7.12
N LEU A 903 12.80 21.12 8.40
CA LEU A 903 11.74 21.99 8.89
C LEU A 903 12.29 23.39 9.20
N ARG A 904 11.93 24.38 8.37
CA ARG A 904 12.37 25.78 8.51
C ARG A 904 11.61 26.53 9.60
N GLY A 905 12.32 27.27 10.46
CA GLY A 905 11.73 28.11 11.50
C GLY A 905 11.17 29.43 10.95
N GLY A 906 9.91 29.75 11.29
CA GLY A 906 9.18 30.94 10.87
C GLY A 906 9.13 32.05 11.92
N TYR A 907 8.70 33.24 11.49
CA TYR A 907 8.27 34.32 12.39
C TYR A 907 6.75 34.23 12.63
N SER A 908 6.31 34.52 13.85
CA SER A 908 4.92 34.34 14.27
C SER A 908 4.02 35.47 13.74
N THR A 909 3.58 35.40 12.48
CA THR A 909 2.58 36.34 11.94
C THR A 909 1.17 36.00 12.43
N PRO A 910 0.20 36.94 12.43
CA PRO A 910 -1.19 36.63 12.75
C PRO A 910 -1.82 35.54 11.86
N GLN A 911 -1.39 35.42 10.60
CA GLN A 911 -1.83 34.36 9.69
C GLN A 911 -1.22 33.00 10.10
N THR A 912 0.08 32.97 10.39
CA THR A 912 0.81 31.81 10.92
C THR A 912 0.20 31.31 12.23
N LEU A 913 -0.28 32.21 13.09
CA LEU A 913 -0.94 31.87 14.35
C LEU A 913 -2.40 31.42 14.17
N ALA A 914 -3.10 31.86 13.13
CA ALA A 914 -4.46 31.38 12.80
C ALA A 914 -4.46 29.92 12.32
N ASN A 915 -3.38 29.47 11.66
CA ASN A 915 -3.19 28.05 11.28
C ASN A 915 -3.11 27.08 12.49
N ARG A 916 -3.09 27.59 13.72
CA ARG A 916 -3.14 26.81 14.96
C ARG A 916 -4.56 26.46 15.43
N ASP A 917 -5.58 27.16 14.93
CA ASP A 917 -7.00 26.91 15.26
C ASP A 917 -7.49 25.65 14.53
N ARG A 918 -7.10 24.50 15.08
CA ARG A 918 -7.37 23.17 14.54
C ARG A 918 -7.64 22.22 15.70
N CYS A 919 -8.61 21.33 15.53
CA CYS A 919 -8.91 20.34 16.54
C CYS A 919 -7.70 19.45 16.86
N ARG A 920 -7.71 18.90 18.07
CA ARG A 920 -6.78 17.87 18.54
C ARG A 920 -7.55 16.68 19.07
N VAL A 921 -7.02 15.47 18.86
CA VAL A 921 -7.60 14.26 19.45
C VAL A 921 -7.23 14.20 20.93
N ALA A 922 -8.20 13.83 21.77
CA ALA A 922 -8.00 13.60 23.20
C ALA A 922 -8.98 12.54 23.72
N GLN A 923 -8.65 12.00 24.89
CA GLN A 923 -9.56 11.19 25.71
C GLN A 923 -10.08 12.01 26.89
N LEU A 924 -11.37 11.87 27.20
CA LEU A 924 -12.02 12.42 28.38
C LEU A 924 -12.43 11.28 29.30
N ALA A 925 -12.15 11.36 30.60
CA ALA A 925 -12.71 10.45 31.58
C ALA A 925 -14.16 10.84 31.92
N LEU A 926 -14.99 9.85 32.26
CA LEU A 926 -16.33 10.09 32.84
C LEU A 926 -16.35 10.07 34.37
N LEU A 927 -15.26 9.66 35.03
CA LEU A 927 -15.16 9.66 36.51
C LEU A 927 -15.19 11.07 37.12
N ASP A 928 -14.74 12.08 36.37
CA ASP A 928 -14.57 13.44 36.85
C ASP A 928 -14.88 14.51 35.76
N GLY A 929 -15.16 15.73 36.21
CA GLY A 929 -15.48 16.85 35.32
C GLY A 929 -16.97 17.00 34.95
N PRO A 930 -17.29 17.74 33.87
CA PRO A 930 -18.65 18.23 33.59
C PRO A 930 -19.60 17.19 32.98
N PHE A 931 -19.17 15.93 32.85
CA PHE A 931 -19.91 14.83 32.25
C PHE A 931 -20.11 13.63 33.19
N ALA A 932 -19.62 13.69 34.44
CA ALA A 932 -19.78 12.61 35.40
C ALA A 932 -21.25 12.32 35.74
N ASP A 933 -22.13 13.32 35.60
CA ASP A 933 -23.60 13.20 35.68
C ASP A 933 -24.23 12.32 34.58
N LEU A 934 -23.48 11.99 33.53
CA LEU A 934 -23.87 11.06 32.46
C LEU A 934 -23.12 9.72 32.53
N GLY A 935 -22.12 9.60 33.39
CA GLY A 935 -21.35 8.35 33.56
C GLY A 935 -22.16 7.25 34.25
N ASP A 936 -23.06 7.60 35.16
CA ASP A 936 -23.88 6.67 35.93
C ASP A 936 -25.10 6.16 35.12
N GLY A 937 -24.86 5.41 34.04
CA GLY A 937 -25.90 4.79 33.21
C GLY A 937 -26.59 5.73 32.22
N GLY A 938 -25.93 6.85 31.86
CA GLY A 938 -26.43 7.78 30.83
C GLY A 938 -26.27 7.24 29.40
N CYS A 939 -26.98 7.84 28.45
CA CYS A 939 -26.88 7.49 27.03
C CYS A 939 -25.75 8.24 26.32
N TYR A 940 -24.97 7.55 25.47
CA TYR A 940 -23.90 8.16 24.66
C TYR A 940 -24.39 9.33 23.80
N GLY A 941 -25.63 9.27 23.29
CA GLY A 941 -26.22 10.33 22.49
C GLY A 941 -26.45 11.64 23.24
N ASP A 942 -26.76 11.59 24.53
CA ASP A 942 -26.92 12.76 25.38
C ASP A 942 -25.55 13.40 25.70
N LEU A 943 -24.54 12.56 25.97
CA LEU A 943 -23.15 12.99 26.10
C LEU A 943 -22.64 13.70 24.84
N PHE A 944 -22.84 13.09 23.67
CA PHE A 944 -22.49 13.69 22.37
C PHE A 944 -23.15 15.06 22.21
N CYS A 945 -24.45 15.18 22.47
CA CYS A 945 -25.18 16.44 22.35
C CYS A 945 -24.71 17.50 23.36
N LYS A 946 -24.44 17.11 24.61
CA LYS A 946 -23.98 18.02 25.68
C LYS A 946 -22.56 18.53 25.40
N ALA A 947 -21.64 17.65 24.99
CA ALA A 947 -20.26 17.98 24.66
C ALA A 947 -20.16 18.89 23.42
N LEU A 948 -20.91 18.57 22.37
CA LEU A 948 -20.90 19.32 21.12
C LEU A 948 -21.53 20.72 21.28
N LYS A 949 -22.64 20.85 22.01
CA LYS A 949 -23.29 22.16 22.26
C LYS A 949 -22.49 23.07 23.19
N THR A 950 -21.91 22.51 24.25
CA THR A 950 -21.30 23.30 25.33
C THR A 950 -19.85 23.65 25.05
N TYR A 951 -19.09 22.73 24.43
CA TYR A 951 -17.65 22.84 24.25
C TYR A 951 -17.18 22.74 22.79
N ASN A 952 -18.10 22.56 21.82
CA ASN A 952 -17.78 22.22 20.42
C ASN A 952 -16.88 20.98 20.28
N MET A 953 -16.95 20.06 21.26
CA MET A 953 -16.23 18.80 21.26
C MET A 953 -17.05 17.74 20.53
N LEU A 954 -16.49 17.16 19.47
CA LEU A 954 -17.12 16.05 18.77
C LEU A 954 -16.64 14.74 19.39
N CYS A 955 -17.50 14.04 20.13
CA CYS A 955 -17.26 12.66 20.55
C CYS A 955 -17.42 11.72 19.35
N PHE A 956 -16.57 10.70 19.22
CA PHE A 956 -16.62 9.76 18.09
C PHE A 956 -16.40 8.28 18.43
N GLY A 957 -16.10 7.97 19.69
CA GLY A 957 -16.14 6.60 20.21
C GLY A 957 -15.82 6.50 21.70
N ILE A 958 -15.78 5.27 22.21
CA ILE A 958 -15.55 4.91 23.62
C ILE A 958 -14.31 3.99 23.71
N TYR A 959 -13.58 4.05 24.81
CA TYR A 959 -12.46 3.17 25.17
C TYR A 959 -12.78 2.50 26.52
N ARG A 960 -13.54 1.40 26.43
CA ARG A 960 -14.22 0.73 27.55
C ARG A 960 -13.33 -0.34 28.17
N LEU A 961 -13.32 -0.47 29.50
CA LEU A 961 -12.62 -1.56 30.18
C LEU A 961 -13.17 -2.92 29.72
N ARG A 962 -12.28 -3.87 29.38
CA ARG A 962 -12.66 -5.20 28.88
C ARG A 962 -13.70 -5.86 29.77
N ASP A 963 -13.42 -5.91 31.06
CA ASP A 963 -14.20 -6.62 32.07
C ASP A 963 -15.40 -5.81 32.61
N ALA A 964 -15.71 -4.64 32.04
CA ALA A 964 -16.78 -3.74 32.54
C ALA A 964 -18.20 -4.33 32.45
N HIS A 965 -18.41 -5.34 31.61
CA HIS A 965 -19.68 -6.05 31.45
C HIS A 965 -19.85 -7.19 32.48
N LEU A 966 -18.78 -7.57 33.19
CA LEU A 966 -18.80 -8.66 34.15
C LEU A 966 -19.28 -8.19 35.54
N SER A 967 -20.10 -9.00 36.19
CA SER A 967 -20.65 -8.72 37.52
C SER A 967 -19.62 -8.85 38.67
N THR A 968 -18.42 -9.37 38.38
CA THR A 968 -17.32 -9.55 39.32
C THR A 968 -16.21 -8.51 39.08
N PRO A 969 -15.86 -7.65 40.06
CA PRO A 969 -14.82 -6.65 39.90
C PRO A 969 -13.43 -7.25 39.60
N SER A 970 -13.01 -7.15 38.35
CA SER A 970 -11.66 -7.52 37.90
C SER A 970 -10.62 -6.45 38.26
N GLN A 971 -9.34 -6.84 38.28
CA GLN A 971 -8.20 -5.90 38.36
C GLN A 971 -7.62 -5.58 36.97
N CYS A 972 -8.17 -6.15 35.88
CA CYS A 972 -7.68 -5.90 34.53
C CYS A 972 -7.97 -4.46 34.09
N THR A 973 -6.91 -3.69 33.81
CA THR A 973 -7.01 -2.30 33.34
C THR A 973 -7.09 -2.17 31.82
N LYS A 974 -7.07 -3.29 31.07
CA LYS A 974 -7.16 -3.29 29.60
C LYS A 974 -8.49 -2.70 29.14
N ARG A 975 -8.43 -1.92 28.07
CA ARG A 975 -9.58 -1.27 27.45
C ARG A 975 -9.61 -1.58 25.96
N TYR A 976 -10.80 -1.77 25.40
CA TYR A 976 -11.01 -1.98 23.98
C TYR A 976 -11.78 -0.81 23.35
N VAL A 977 -11.67 -0.70 22.03
CA VAL A 977 -12.23 0.41 21.25
C VAL A 977 -13.68 0.15 20.83
N ILE A 978 -14.56 1.15 20.94
CA ILE A 978 -15.90 1.13 20.36
C ILE A 978 -16.07 2.38 19.49
N THR A 979 -16.08 2.21 18.18
CA THR A 979 -16.26 3.28 17.19
C THR A 979 -17.74 3.62 16.99
N ASN A 980 -18.10 4.90 16.94
CA ASN A 980 -19.46 5.36 16.58
C ASN A 980 -20.64 4.57 17.22
N PRO A 981 -20.69 4.42 18.57
CA PRO A 981 -21.77 3.70 19.23
C PRO A 981 -23.14 4.40 19.04
N PRO A 982 -24.25 3.65 19.09
CA PRO A 982 -25.58 4.19 18.86
C PRO A 982 -26.03 5.19 19.95
N TYR A 983 -27.07 5.97 19.64
CA TYR A 983 -27.59 7.00 20.55
C TYR A 983 -27.94 6.46 21.96
N GLU A 984 -28.64 5.32 22.01
CA GLU A 984 -29.12 4.65 23.23
C GLU A 984 -28.03 3.82 23.94
N PHE A 985 -26.74 3.95 23.55
CA PHE A 985 -25.68 3.13 24.12
C PHE A 985 -25.38 3.55 25.57
N GLU A 986 -25.52 2.62 26.51
CA GLU A 986 -25.31 2.84 27.94
C GLU A 986 -23.82 3.09 28.25
N LEU A 987 -23.54 4.19 28.95
CA LEU A 987 -22.22 4.57 29.46
C LEU A 987 -21.95 3.92 30.82
N VAL A 988 -20.68 3.60 31.10
CA VAL A 988 -20.21 3.27 32.45
C VAL A 988 -19.27 4.37 32.94
N PRO A 989 -19.24 4.70 34.25
CA PRO A 989 -18.51 5.88 34.74
C PRO A 989 -16.99 5.72 34.59
N THR A 990 -16.51 4.49 34.42
CA THR A 990 -15.09 4.18 34.16
C THR A 990 -14.68 4.31 32.69
N ASP A 991 -15.57 4.63 31.76
CA ASP A 991 -15.22 4.80 30.33
C ASP A 991 -14.28 6.00 30.10
N LEU A 992 -13.45 5.89 29.07
CA LEU A 992 -12.74 7.02 28.46
C LEU A 992 -13.35 7.28 27.08
N ILE A 993 -13.59 8.55 26.73
CA ILE A 993 -14.33 8.94 25.52
C ILE A 993 -13.38 9.62 24.53
N PHE A 994 -13.32 9.10 23.30
CA PHE A 994 -12.55 9.71 22.21
C PHE A 994 -13.28 10.96 21.70
N CYS A 995 -12.59 12.10 21.70
CA CYS A 995 -13.16 13.37 21.24
C CYS A 995 -12.16 14.24 20.45
N LEU A 996 -12.71 15.14 19.63
CA LEU A 996 -12.00 16.22 18.97
C LEU A 996 -12.21 17.51 19.77
N MET A 997 -11.20 17.91 20.53
CA MET A 997 -11.20 19.18 21.27
C MET A 997 -10.79 20.34 20.34
N GLN A 998 -11.45 21.49 20.48
CA GLN A 998 -11.01 22.75 19.86
C GLN A 998 -9.72 23.26 20.51
N PHE A 999 -9.02 24.19 19.84
CA PHE A 999 -7.90 24.92 20.43
C PHE A 999 -8.39 26.14 21.23
N ASP A 1000 -8.16 26.19 22.54
CA ASP A 1000 -8.44 27.39 23.35
C ASP A 1000 -7.26 28.36 23.34
N HIS A 1001 -7.51 29.60 22.92
CA HIS A 1001 -6.55 30.69 22.93
C HIS A 1001 -6.33 31.29 24.34
N ASN A 1002 -7.28 31.14 25.27
CA ASN A 1002 -7.27 31.84 26.56
C ASN A 1002 -6.49 31.10 27.67
N ALA A 1003 -6.38 29.78 27.60
CA ALA A 1003 -5.60 28.95 28.52
C ALA A 1003 -4.14 29.41 28.72
N GLY A 1004 -3.56 30.10 27.73
CA GLY A 1004 -2.21 30.67 27.82
C GLY A 1004 -2.09 31.94 28.68
N GLN A 1005 -3.17 32.73 28.84
CA GLN A 1005 -3.13 34.03 29.52
C GLN A 1005 -3.51 33.94 31.01
N SER A 1006 -4.42 33.02 31.37
CA SER A 1006 -5.02 32.93 32.72
C SER A 1006 -4.06 32.57 33.85
N ARG A 1007 -2.83 32.13 33.55
CA ARG A 1007 -1.75 31.91 34.54
C ARG A 1007 -0.76 33.08 34.67
N ALA A 1008 -0.77 34.06 33.76
CA ALA A 1008 0.13 35.22 33.81
C ALA A 1008 -0.36 36.34 34.74
N SER A 1009 -1.66 36.41 35.02
CA SER A 1009 -2.32 37.49 35.78
C SER A 1009 -2.67 37.13 37.23
N LEU A 1010 -2.02 36.13 37.82
CA LEU A 1010 -2.24 35.69 39.21
C LEU A 1010 -1.08 36.06 40.14
N SER A 1011 -0.68 37.33 40.09
CA SER A 1011 0.18 37.98 41.08
C SER A 1011 -0.42 39.32 41.53
N HIS A 1012 -0.53 39.50 42.85
CA HIS A 1012 -0.92 40.73 43.55
C HIS A 1012 -2.24 41.42 43.17
N SER A 1013 -3.35 41.00 43.80
CA SER A 1013 -4.44 41.94 44.17
C SER A 1013 -5.09 41.54 45.51
N SER A 1014 -4.38 41.77 46.61
CA SER A 1014 -4.88 41.54 47.96
C SER A 1014 -5.69 42.73 48.48
N HIS A 1015 -7.02 42.71 48.33
CA HIS A 1015 -7.91 43.66 49.00
C HIS A 1015 -9.15 42.98 49.58
N SER A 1016 -9.49 43.40 50.81
CA SER A 1016 -10.62 42.92 51.60
C SER A 1016 -11.80 43.89 51.54
N SER A 1017 -13.02 43.40 51.78
CA SER A 1017 -14.08 44.12 52.54
C SER A 1017 -15.30 43.23 52.78
N GLN A 1018 -16.10 43.56 53.80
CA GLN A 1018 -17.21 42.73 54.28
C GLN A 1018 -18.55 43.01 53.57
N SER A 1019 -19.40 41.97 53.54
CA SER A 1019 -20.86 41.97 53.76
C SER A 1019 -21.78 43.06 53.18
N SER A 1020 -22.93 42.64 52.63
CA SER A 1020 -24.24 42.94 53.24
C SER A 1020 -25.37 42.11 52.60
N SER A 1021 -26.54 42.04 53.26
CA SER A 1021 -27.65 41.14 52.90
C SER A 1021 -29.02 41.81 52.93
N LYS A 1022 -29.91 41.38 52.01
CA LYS A 1022 -31.38 41.55 52.01
C LYS A 1022 -31.95 40.27 51.35
N LYS A 1023 -32.80 39.46 52.00
CA LYS A 1023 -34.25 39.62 52.28
C LYS A 1023 -35.09 39.80 51.00
N SER A 1024 -36.24 39.15 50.80
CA SER A 1024 -36.97 38.03 51.49
C SER A 1024 -38.22 37.69 50.63
N SER A 1025 -39.07 36.66 50.83
CA SER A 1025 -39.32 35.65 51.90
C SER A 1025 -39.72 34.29 51.21
N SER A 1026 -40.68 33.41 51.58
CA SER A 1026 -41.68 33.23 52.68
C SER A 1026 -42.38 31.86 52.58
N VAL A 1027 -42.69 31.21 53.72
CA VAL A 1027 -43.90 30.36 54.01
C VAL A 1027 -44.10 29.08 53.14
N HIS A 1028 -44.28 27.85 53.64
CA HIS A 1028 -45.11 27.35 54.77
C HIS A 1028 -44.39 26.34 55.72
N SER A 1029 -45.11 25.79 56.71
CA SER A 1029 -44.56 25.06 57.87
C SER A 1029 -45.32 23.77 58.27
N ILE A 1030 -44.54 22.83 58.82
CA ILE A 1030 -44.82 21.61 59.64
C ILE A 1030 -46.18 21.49 60.36
N PRO A 1031 -46.67 20.24 60.63
CA PRO A 1031 -46.35 19.60 61.93
C PRO A 1031 -46.05 18.07 61.87
N SER A 1032 -45.66 17.49 63.02
CA SER A 1032 -45.13 16.12 63.18
C SER A 1032 -45.75 15.34 64.35
N THR A 1033 -46.01 14.03 64.20
CA THR A 1033 -46.21 12.98 65.27
C THR A 1033 -46.60 11.63 64.63
N ALA A 1034 -46.37 10.42 65.18
CA ALA A 1034 -45.52 9.93 66.29
C ALA A 1034 -45.45 8.37 66.36
N ASN A 1035 -44.49 7.86 67.16
CA ASN A 1035 -44.54 6.65 68.02
C ASN A 1035 -44.13 5.22 67.57
N ARG A 1036 -43.44 4.55 68.53
CA ARG A 1036 -43.13 3.10 68.74
C ARG A 1036 -42.19 2.38 67.76
N GLN A 1037 -41.11 1.69 68.15
CA GLN A 1037 -40.78 0.72 69.24
C GLN A 1037 -41.00 -0.78 68.87
N ASN A 1038 -39.93 -1.51 68.51
CA ASN A 1038 -39.27 -2.49 69.41
C ASN A 1038 -38.14 -3.32 68.73
N ARG A 1039 -37.32 -3.99 69.55
CA ARG A 1039 -36.22 -4.90 69.17
C ARG A 1039 -36.19 -6.08 70.16
N PRO A 1040 -35.98 -7.34 69.72
CA PRO A 1040 -34.80 -8.11 70.17
C PRO A 1040 -34.15 -8.87 68.96
N LYS A 1041 -32.94 -9.43 68.94
CA LYS A 1041 -32.19 -10.32 69.87
C LYS A 1041 -32.93 -11.66 70.11
N SER A 1042 -32.31 -12.85 70.05
CA SER A 1042 -30.90 -13.22 69.86
C SER A 1042 -30.71 -14.75 69.62
N ARG A 1043 -29.46 -15.14 69.33
CA ARG A 1043 -28.75 -16.40 69.71
C ARG A 1043 -28.65 -17.56 68.70
N GLU A 1044 -27.54 -18.29 68.83
CA GLU A 1044 -27.08 -19.40 67.98
C GLU A 1044 -27.25 -20.77 68.68
N SER A 1045 -27.12 -21.87 67.94
CA SER A 1045 -26.19 -22.96 68.33
C SER A 1045 -25.85 -23.95 67.19
N ARG A 1046 -24.57 -24.34 67.19
CA ARG A 1046 -23.91 -25.54 66.61
C ARG A 1046 -24.73 -26.87 66.68
N ASP A 1047 -24.37 -28.00 66.03
CA ASP A 1047 -23.02 -28.54 65.73
C ASP A 1047 -22.99 -29.76 64.77
N LYS A 1048 -21.77 -30.26 64.43
CA LYS A 1048 -21.32 -31.62 63.99
C LYS A 1048 -21.05 -31.96 62.51
N GLN A 1049 -19.77 -32.31 62.28
CA GLN A 1049 -19.23 -33.50 61.54
C GLN A 1049 -19.37 -33.55 59.99
N LYS A 1050 -18.44 -34.13 59.21
CA LYS A 1050 -17.10 -34.72 59.49
C LYS A 1050 -16.19 -34.68 58.23
N LYS A 1051 -14.91 -35.03 58.40
CA LYS A 1051 -13.86 -35.20 57.37
C LYS A 1051 -14.28 -36.06 56.17
N GLU A 1052 -13.71 -35.78 54.98
CA GLU A 1052 -12.61 -36.62 54.43
C GLU A 1052 -11.76 -35.88 53.37
N GLN A 1053 -10.55 -36.40 53.10
CA GLN A 1053 -9.60 -35.90 52.10
C GLN A 1053 -9.18 -37.09 51.23
N VAL A 1054 -9.02 -36.87 49.91
CA VAL A 1054 -8.30 -37.79 49.02
C VAL A 1054 -7.40 -36.96 48.09
N PHE A 1055 -6.10 -37.23 48.13
CA PHE A 1055 -5.12 -36.82 47.11
C PHE A 1055 -5.27 -37.70 45.87
N PHE A 1056 -4.95 -37.22 44.66
CA PHE A 1056 -3.97 -37.92 43.80
C PHE A 1056 -3.32 -36.97 42.77
N HIS A 1057 -2.25 -37.46 42.14
CA HIS A 1057 -1.31 -36.74 41.26
C HIS A 1057 -1.63 -36.86 39.76
N ALA A 1058 -1.06 -35.93 38.98
CA ALA A 1058 -0.70 -36.02 37.55
C ALA A 1058 -1.86 -36.16 36.55
N PHE A 1059 -1.85 -35.49 35.39
CA PHE A 1059 -0.69 -35.10 34.57
C PHE A 1059 -0.34 -33.61 34.57
#